data_AF-A0A7Y5IFZ1-F1
#
_entry.id   AF-A0A7Y5IFZ1-F1
#
_cell.length_a   1.000
_cell.length_b   1.000
_cell.length_c   1.000
_cell.angle_alpha   90.00
_cell.angle_beta   90.00
_cell.angle_gamma   90.00
#
_symmetry.space_group_name_H-M   'P 1'
#
loop_
_entity.id
_entity.type
_entity.pdbx_description
1 polymer ?
#
loop_
_entity_poly.entity_id
_entity_poly.type
_entity_poly.pdbx_seq_one_letter_code
_entity_poly.pdbx_strand_id
1 'polypeptide(L)'
;MRCRIARRFIFFSILISCSLSAQLSRSGSLTAYVDSLITAIPDATPSNLYQIPSAGEADLWSAIASNMLKGDQAAAHADAGTIGYDIVNFTDTTNSKTYAVLRKQSAGTNYWGTLLIDPSPLRSRLFIQAPHPLHDANTGNQAIVVFKNTGARAFILAGTHRCNSTALSSCDGTTSVCGGSNQFRKSDQAHTDDGPFQITTSLFKRLVPNLIVLQLHGFVKDPGYPDLILGNGTQAAPAADWLTRFKNELTVLDGTLQFKLAHVDTSWTTLTGTTNSQGRLINNSPDPCGIAAAIPNGRFLHIEQAYTGLRNGAVSYAKVASAVANTFPPDKMTASAMTGNWESASTWTGSTVPNDTTHVVISSGHTVTVTTGTAEARSLVFADNTAHLSLTAGADLSLYGDLSLASGSHAAFSSWASGAEITFAGDADQTVGGWNKDSTGFSTSLMEMVVDKSSGTLSTDGSEMNLTIGNRLEVVDGAFVLTAGDDIEGRDLAGNATTPEIIVRSGGVLTVQGDTSYIRSGTADTAAIGRLRNAGTVRLYGTDISIGYNFSDVYNEDGGIIEVFTGWRSSRLLRADTLLLNAGSVFTTSTTTNILTSAGRTVLNAGATYRILGSGVNFSSFMTNNGTVEYASDDAQTVSDRTYKKVRFSNAGTKSWTLTANRTADTIELSGTASLSLSSASPYILTASQLLSMSGGNITTGTNSVAIGTSAAQRGALVHSAGSVVGPLKRYLAAATVNDLHFPVGTAAASRSMWLDATSAPAAGSLTARFFESDPGIAGLPLDDAGYTVTNAATEGYWSLTTGDGLSGGTFSLDVGAQGFSGINTVTSLRLMTRPNAGSWSLAGAHAAGSGTTAAPIISRTGVSLPGEFGVGAGEENPLPVVLTGFSAVIVRSGVELRWSTAGEVDNFEFVVERMELKGSNDQSWRTIGSVPGQGTTNTTGIYSYVDPTAKGAVRYRLKQVDRNGSFAYSEEVFISVHAPKDFTLDQNFPNPFNPVTTFTFSLPQTAHTTLSVYSMIGQQVATIVNEVREGGVIHQVQFDARHLPSGAYIARLTSQTNTMLRRIVLMK
;
A
#
# COMPACT_ATOMS: atom_id res chain seq x y z
N MET A 1 -26.01 35.07 -5.18
CA MET A 1 -26.22 35.75 -3.88
C MET A 1 -25.28 36.95 -3.78
N ARG A 2 -25.81 38.13 -3.46
CA ARG A 2 -25.03 39.36 -3.20
C ARG A 2 -24.75 39.45 -1.69
N CYS A 3 -23.50 39.71 -1.29
CA CYS A 3 -23.22 40.45 -0.06
C CYS A 3 -21.94 41.29 -0.23
N ARG A 4 -22.03 42.57 0.12
CA ARG A 4 -20.99 43.61 0.05
C ARG A 4 -20.40 43.86 1.45
N ILE A 5 -19.29 44.62 1.45
CA ILE A 5 -18.65 45.42 2.53
C ILE A 5 -17.37 44.72 3.04
N ALA A 6 -16.15 45.30 3.05
CA ALA A 6 -15.73 46.69 3.21
C ALA A 6 -14.44 47.06 2.42
N ARG A 7 -14.27 48.38 2.22
CA ARG A 7 -13.18 49.09 1.52
C ARG A 7 -11.84 49.10 2.29
N ARG A 8 -10.71 49.08 1.56
CA ARG A 8 -9.57 50.01 1.73
C ARG A 8 -8.86 50.24 0.38
N PHE A 9 -8.52 51.51 0.14
CA PHE A 9 -7.93 52.08 -1.07
C PHE A 9 -6.49 51.63 -1.32
N ILE A 10 -6.10 51.44 -2.60
CA ILE A 10 -4.92 52.02 -3.29
C ILE A 10 -5.20 51.89 -4.80
N PHE A 11 -5.21 53.02 -5.51
CA PHE A 11 -5.32 53.08 -6.97
C PHE A 11 -3.93 52.82 -7.57
N PHE A 12 -3.77 51.72 -8.30
CA PHE A 12 -2.72 51.58 -9.31
C PHE A 12 -3.40 51.12 -10.60
N SER A 13 -3.51 52.03 -11.56
CA SER A 13 -4.03 51.78 -12.90
C SER A 13 -3.02 50.96 -13.68
N ILE A 14 -3.13 49.63 -13.66
CA ILE A 14 -2.42 48.78 -14.62
C ILE A 14 -3.32 48.64 -15.84
N LEU A 15 -3.02 49.44 -16.87
CA LEU A 15 -3.41 49.17 -18.24
C LEU A 15 -2.79 47.82 -18.63
N ILE A 16 -3.59 46.74 -18.61
CA ILE A 16 -3.25 45.50 -19.29
C ILE A 16 -3.43 45.77 -20.78
N SER A 17 -2.36 46.25 -21.41
CA SER A 17 -2.22 46.20 -22.85
C SER A 17 -2.11 44.73 -23.26
N CYS A 18 -3.24 44.13 -23.66
CA CYS A 18 -3.24 42.87 -24.38
C CYS A 18 -2.65 43.13 -25.77
N SER A 19 -1.32 43.10 -25.89
CA SER A 19 -0.64 43.09 -27.16
C SER A 19 -0.84 41.72 -27.79
N LEU A 20 -1.74 41.61 -28.78
CA LEU A 20 -1.66 40.53 -29.76
C LEU A 20 -0.27 40.62 -30.40
N SER A 21 0.63 39.70 -30.08
CA SER A 21 1.89 39.56 -30.79
C SER A 21 1.57 39.09 -32.20
N ALA A 22 1.74 39.97 -33.19
CA ALA A 22 1.50 39.63 -34.58
C ALA A 22 2.51 38.55 -35.02
N GLN A 23 2.00 37.44 -35.54
CA GLN A 23 2.81 36.33 -36.03
C GLN A 23 3.73 36.79 -37.18
N LEU A 24 5.03 36.51 -37.07
CA LEU A 24 5.98 36.94 -38.10
C LEU A 24 5.87 36.06 -39.34
N SER A 25 5.59 36.67 -40.48
CA SER A 25 5.55 35.99 -41.78
C SER A 25 6.70 36.45 -42.68
N ARG A 26 7.34 35.51 -43.37
CA ARG A 26 8.41 35.75 -44.34
C ARG A 26 8.22 34.88 -45.58
N SER A 27 8.79 35.30 -46.71
CA SER A 27 8.79 34.52 -47.95
C SER A 27 10.14 34.63 -48.67
N GLY A 28 10.52 33.60 -49.42
CA GLY A 28 11.77 33.54 -50.17
C GLY A 28 12.27 32.10 -50.38
N SER A 29 13.56 31.91 -50.67
CA SER A 29 14.15 30.57 -50.72
C SER A 29 14.47 30.07 -49.31
N LEU A 30 13.87 28.95 -48.88
CA LEU A 30 14.10 28.39 -47.54
C LEU A 30 15.57 28.01 -47.33
N THR A 31 16.21 27.44 -48.34
CA THR A 31 17.63 27.02 -48.25
C THR A 31 18.54 28.24 -48.09
N ALA A 32 18.26 29.36 -48.79
CA ALA A 32 19.02 30.60 -48.61
C ALA A 32 18.75 31.25 -47.24
N TYR A 33 17.52 31.12 -46.72
CA TYR A 33 17.20 31.63 -45.40
C TYR A 33 17.94 30.85 -44.30
N VAL A 34 17.94 29.52 -44.34
CA VAL A 34 18.68 28.69 -43.38
C VAL A 34 20.19 28.91 -43.53
N ASP A 35 20.71 29.09 -44.74
CA ASP A 35 22.12 29.46 -44.96
C ASP A 35 22.51 30.77 -44.26
N SER A 36 21.62 31.77 -44.27
CA SER A 36 21.83 33.02 -43.51
C SER A 36 21.85 32.81 -42.00
N LEU A 37 21.08 31.84 -41.49
CA LEU A 37 21.10 31.46 -40.07
C LEU A 37 22.40 30.73 -39.72
N ILE A 38 22.87 29.82 -40.58
CA ILE A 38 24.15 29.11 -40.41
C ILE A 38 25.31 30.10 -40.35
N THR A 39 25.32 31.10 -41.24
CA THR A 39 26.35 32.15 -41.27
C THR A 39 26.37 33.01 -39.99
N ALA A 40 25.24 33.09 -39.26
CA ALA A 40 25.12 33.84 -38.02
C ALA A 40 25.48 33.02 -36.76
N ILE A 41 25.80 31.73 -36.91
CA ILE A 41 26.18 30.86 -35.79
C ILE A 41 27.56 31.29 -35.25
N PRO A 42 27.74 31.40 -33.91
CA PRO A 42 29.04 31.68 -33.31
C PRO A 42 30.08 30.57 -33.57
N ASP A 43 31.32 30.99 -33.82
CA ASP A 43 32.45 30.11 -34.16
C ASP A 43 33.00 29.29 -32.96
N ALA A 44 34.12 28.60 -33.17
CA ALA A 44 34.73 27.71 -32.19
C ALA A 44 35.39 28.43 -30.99
N THR A 45 35.49 29.76 -30.99
CA THR A 45 36.13 30.51 -29.91
C THR A 45 35.35 30.25 -28.61
N PRO A 46 35.98 29.82 -27.49
CA PRO A 46 35.30 29.56 -26.22
C PRO A 46 34.75 30.85 -25.59
N SER A 47 33.65 31.36 -26.14
CA SER A 47 32.95 32.56 -25.68
C SER A 47 31.76 32.22 -24.76
N ASN A 48 31.53 30.93 -24.52
CA ASN A 48 30.47 30.42 -23.65
C ASN A 48 29.07 30.95 -24.02
N LEU A 49 28.82 31.18 -25.33
CA LEU A 49 27.55 31.71 -25.84
C LEU A 49 26.47 30.63 -25.92
N TYR A 50 26.86 29.36 -25.75
CA TYR A 50 25.94 28.26 -25.52
C TYR A 50 25.88 27.92 -24.03
N GLN A 51 24.73 28.18 -23.41
CA GLN A 51 24.36 27.69 -22.08
C GLN A 51 23.24 26.65 -22.18
N ILE A 52 23.25 25.63 -21.34
CA ILE A 52 22.14 24.67 -21.24
C ILE A 52 20.89 25.40 -20.73
N PRO A 53 19.69 25.11 -21.28
CA PRO A 53 18.44 25.65 -20.73
C PRO A 53 18.30 25.31 -19.24
N SER A 54 17.84 26.27 -18.44
CA SER A 54 17.32 25.96 -17.10
C SER A 54 16.10 25.04 -17.20
N ALA A 55 15.72 24.39 -16.10
CA ALA A 55 14.56 23.47 -16.09
C ALA A 55 13.28 24.12 -16.66
N GLY A 56 12.97 25.36 -16.25
CA GLY A 56 11.81 26.08 -16.78
C GLY A 56 11.93 26.45 -18.28
N GLU A 57 13.14 26.75 -18.77
CA GLU A 57 13.37 26.99 -20.20
C GLU A 57 13.27 25.70 -21.03
N ALA A 58 13.71 24.57 -20.46
CA ALA A 58 13.58 23.25 -21.09
C ALA A 58 12.10 22.85 -21.21
N ASP A 59 11.29 23.09 -20.17
CA ASP A 59 9.85 22.87 -20.19
C ASP A 59 9.17 23.74 -21.26
N LEU A 60 9.51 25.03 -21.32
CA LEU A 60 9.01 25.95 -22.35
C LEU A 60 9.44 25.51 -23.75
N TRP A 61 10.71 25.12 -23.95
CA TRP A 61 11.18 24.60 -25.24
C TRP A 61 10.37 23.38 -25.69
N SER A 62 10.12 22.44 -24.77
CA SER A 62 9.30 21.25 -25.02
C SER A 62 7.87 21.63 -25.41
N ALA A 63 7.24 22.57 -24.69
CA ALA A 63 5.91 23.07 -24.98
C ALA A 63 5.82 23.72 -26.36
N ILE A 64 6.79 24.59 -26.70
CA ILE A 64 6.90 25.24 -28.02
C ILE A 64 7.01 24.20 -29.12
N ALA A 65 7.93 23.24 -29.00
CA ALA A 65 8.15 22.20 -30.01
C ALA A 65 6.90 21.31 -30.19
N SER A 66 6.20 20.98 -29.10
CA SER A 66 4.92 20.25 -29.13
C SER A 66 3.84 21.04 -29.87
N ASN A 67 3.68 22.33 -29.55
CA ASN A 67 2.66 23.19 -30.16
C ASN A 67 2.95 23.43 -31.64
N MET A 68 4.22 23.64 -32.02
CA MET A 68 4.63 23.70 -33.42
C MET A 68 4.29 22.39 -34.17
N LEU A 69 4.54 21.23 -33.55
CA LEU A 69 4.24 19.93 -34.16
C LEU A 69 2.73 19.73 -34.36
N LYS A 70 1.90 20.20 -33.44
CA LYS A 70 0.42 20.17 -33.49
C LYS A 70 -0.18 21.21 -34.45
N GLY A 71 0.61 22.18 -34.90
CA GLY A 71 0.14 23.28 -35.75
C GLY A 71 -0.44 24.47 -34.96
N ASP A 72 -0.39 24.45 -33.62
CA ASP A 72 -0.77 25.60 -32.79
C ASP A 72 0.40 26.59 -32.69
N GLN A 73 0.58 27.34 -33.77
CA GLN A 73 1.67 28.30 -33.87
C GLN A 73 1.46 29.52 -32.96
N ALA A 74 0.21 29.83 -32.58
CA ALA A 74 -0.09 30.97 -31.73
C ALA A 74 0.39 30.73 -30.30
N ALA A 75 0.09 29.54 -29.74
CA ALA A 75 0.62 29.14 -28.43
C ALA A 75 2.14 29.01 -28.46
N ALA A 76 2.70 28.36 -29.50
CA ALA A 76 4.15 28.22 -29.67
C ALA A 76 4.87 29.58 -29.71
N HIS A 77 4.29 30.58 -30.38
CA HIS A 77 4.87 31.92 -30.49
C HIS A 77 4.85 32.69 -29.18
N ALA A 78 3.77 32.57 -28.40
CA ALA A 78 3.65 33.21 -27.09
C ALA A 78 4.77 32.74 -26.14
N ASP A 79 5.01 31.44 -26.08
CA ASP A 79 6.02 30.84 -25.21
C ASP A 79 7.45 31.13 -25.74
N ALA A 80 7.68 31.05 -27.05
CA ALA A 80 8.99 31.29 -27.65
C ALA A 80 9.57 32.68 -27.31
N GLY A 81 8.71 33.71 -27.28
CA GLY A 81 9.11 35.06 -26.92
C GLY A 81 9.70 35.19 -25.51
N THR A 82 9.28 34.33 -24.57
CA THR A 82 9.73 34.38 -23.17
C THR A 82 11.17 33.89 -22.98
N ILE A 83 11.66 33.05 -23.90
CA ILE A 83 13.00 32.46 -23.85
C ILE A 83 13.97 33.09 -24.87
N GLY A 84 13.61 34.24 -25.44
CA GLY A 84 14.45 34.95 -26.42
C GLY A 84 14.43 34.34 -27.83
N TYR A 85 13.38 33.58 -28.14
CA TYR A 85 13.14 32.91 -29.42
C TYR A 85 11.87 33.43 -30.11
N ASP A 86 11.68 33.04 -31.36
CA ASP A 86 10.60 33.53 -32.21
C ASP A 86 10.14 32.46 -33.20
N ILE A 87 8.85 32.47 -33.56
CA ILE A 87 8.27 31.60 -34.57
C ILE A 87 8.02 32.40 -35.85
N VAL A 88 8.68 32.01 -36.93
CA VAL A 88 8.49 32.60 -38.25
C VAL A 88 7.74 31.63 -39.15
N ASN A 89 6.60 32.06 -39.68
CA ASN A 89 5.94 31.39 -40.79
C ASN A 89 6.66 31.73 -42.09
N PHE A 90 7.48 30.79 -42.56
CA PHE A 90 8.31 30.99 -43.74
C PHE A 90 7.70 30.29 -44.95
N THR A 91 7.30 31.05 -45.96
CA THR A 91 6.79 30.52 -47.24
C THR A 91 7.92 30.39 -48.25
N ASP A 92 8.29 29.15 -48.59
CA ASP A 92 9.29 28.87 -49.63
C ASP A 92 8.69 29.10 -51.02
N THR A 93 9.22 30.07 -51.76
CA THR A 93 8.71 30.41 -53.09
C THR A 93 9.03 29.36 -54.15
N THR A 94 9.93 28.42 -53.88
CA THR A 94 10.34 27.39 -54.85
C THR A 94 9.47 26.14 -54.83
N ASN A 95 8.71 25.90 -53.76
CA ASN A 95 7.75 24.79 -53.68
C ASN A 95 6.39 25.20 -53.09
N SER A 96 6.17 26.51 -52.89
CA SER A 96 4.93 27.10 -52.38
C SER A 96 4.46 26.55 -51.03
N LYS A 97 5.34 25.92 -50.25
CA LYS A 97 5.04 25.43 -48.88
C LYS A 97 5.38 26.47 -47.83
N THR A 98 4.62 26.46 -46.74
CA THR A 98 4.89 27.27 -45.54
C THR A 98 5.40 26.39 -44.41
N TYR A 99 6.50 26.79 -43.78
CA TYR A 99 7.16 26.09 -42.67
C TYR A 99 7.10 26.94 -41.41
N ALA A 100 6.94 26.31 -40.25
CA ALA A 100 7.12 26.97 -38.96
C ALA A 100 8.59 26.91 -38.57
N VAL A 101 9.23 28.06 -38.39
CA VAL A 101 10.66 28.19 -38.10
C VAL A 101 10.86 28.81 -36.72
N LEU A 102 11.27 28.01 -35.73
CA LEU A 102 11.72 28.50 -34.43
C LEU A 102 13.17 28.93 -34.54
N ARG A 103 13.44 30.20 -34.25
CA ARG A 103 14.79 30.77 -34.29
C ARG A 103 15.04 31.75 -33.15
N LYS A 104 16.32 32.01 -32.87
CA LYS A 104 16.75 33.01 -31.90
C LYS A 104 16.35 34.43 -32.33
N GLN A 105 15.88 35.26 -31.39
CA GLN A 105 15.69 36.69 -31.60
C GLN A 105 17.02 37.46 -31.58
N SER A 106 17.02 38.66 -32.16
CA SER A 106 18.17 39.57 -32.04
C SER A 106 18.49 39.92 -30.59
N ALA A 107 17.48 40.03 -29.73
CA ALA A 107 17.64 40.31 -28.30
C ALA A 107 17.98 39.06 -27.44
N GLY A 108 17.77 37.85 -27.96
CA GLY A 108 18.13 36.62 -27.26
C GLY A 108 19.64 36.55 -27.02
N THR A 109 20.06 35.93 -25.92
CA THR A 109 21.49 35.86 -25.54
C THR A 109 22.08 34.46 -25.75
N ASN A 110 21.25 33.41 -25.71
CA ASN A 110 21.66 32.02 -25.83
C ASN A 110 21.40 31.44 -27.23
N TYR A 111 22.24 30.51 -27.67
CA TYR A 111 22.29 30.00 -29.05
C TYR A 111 21.96 28.50 -29.12
N TRP A 112 20.74 28.12 -28.76
CA TRP A 112 20.27 26.72 -28.73
C TRP A 112 20.12 26.06 -30.10
N GLY A 113 19.84 26.84 -31.15
CA GLY A 113 19.63 26.30 -32.49
C GLY A 113 18.40 26.82 -33.19
N THR A 114 17.98 26.09 -34.20
CA THR A 114 16.82 26.39 -35.05
C THR A 114 16.05 25.09 -35.30
N LEU A 115 14.72 25.12 -35.12
CA LEU A 115 13.82 24.00 -35.36
C LEU A 115 12.82 24.38 -36.46
N LEU A 116 12.71 23.56 -37.49
CA LEU A 116 11.75 23.71 -38.58
C LEU A 116 10.74 22.55 -38.56
N ILE A 117 9.45 22.87 -38.70
CA ILE A 117 8.37 21.91 -38.90
C ILE A 117 7.72 22.15 -40.26
N ASP A 118 7.57 21.10 -41.07
CA ASP A 118 6.64 21.06 -42.20
C ASP A 118 5.26 20.63 -41.67
N PRO A 119 4.24 21.51 -41.69
CA PRO A 119 2.89 21.16 -41.24
C PRO A 119 2.20 20.16 -42.18
N SER A 120 2.71 19.93 -43.39
CA SER A 120 2.15 19.01 -44.39
C SER A 120 3.25 18.17 -45.07
N PRO A 121 3.92 17.29 -44.31
CA PRO A 121 5.05 16.52 -44.81
C PRO A 121 4.63 15.44 -45.82
N LEU A 122 5.57 15.02 -46.67
CA LEU A 122 5.43 13.79 -47.46
C LEU A 122 5.85 12.54 -46.68
N ARG A 123 6.68 12.72 -45.64
CA ARG A 123 7.23 11.67 -44.77
C ARG A 123 7.10 12.12 -43.32
N SER A 124 5.96 11.81 -42.73
CA SER A 124 5.53 12.27 -41.40
C SER A 124 6.43 11.80 -40.26
N ARG A 125 7.12 10.67 -40.44
CA ARG A 125 8.05 10.08 -39.46
C ARG A 125 9.53 10.38 -39.69
N LEU A 126 9.92 11.10 -40.74
CA LEU A 126 11.33 11.38 -41.05
C LEU A 126 11.75 12.72 -40.44
N PHE A 127 12.81 12.70 -39.64
CA PHE A 127 13.39 13.87 -38.98
C PHE A 127 14.87 14.01 -39.33
N ILE A 128 15.27 15.21 -39.75
CA ILE A 128 16.64 15.50 -40.20
C ILE A 128 17.36 16.33 -39.14
N GLN A 129 18.60 15.96 -38.82
CA GLN A 129 19.39 16.64 -37.81
C GLN A 129 20.77 17.02 -38.34
N ALA A 130 21.20 18.24 -38.03
CA ALA A 130 22.54 18.75 -38.30
C ALA A 130 23.15 19.29 -36.99
N PRO A 131 23.81 18.43 -36.18
CA PRO A 131 24.32 18.81 -34.87
C PRO A 131 25.59 19.65 -34.93
N HIS A 132 26.37 19.58 -36.02
CA HIS A 132 27.69 20.22 -36.12
C HIS A 132 27.86 21.08 -37.39
N PRO A 133 26.95 22.03 -37.70
CA PRO A 133 26.90 22.69 -39.01
C PRO A 133 28.13 23.54 -39.37
N LEU A 134 28.86 24.08 -38.38
CA LEU A 134 30.10 24.83 -38.61
C LEU A 134 31.36 23.96 -38.56
N HIS A 135 31.37 22.91 -37.75
CA HIS A 135 32.53 22.02 -37.64
C HIS A 135 32.59 21.07 -38.84
N ASP A 136 31.45 20.47 -39.14
CA ASP A 136 31.28 19.54 -40.24
C ASP A 136 30.80 20.36 -41.44
N ALA A 137 31.75 21.01 -42.12
CA ALA A 137 31.46 21.97 -43.18
C ALA A 137 30.33 21.50 -44.12
N ASN A 138 29.38 22.38 -44.40
CA ASN A 138 28.21 22.14 -45.27
C ASN A 138 27.19 21.09 -44.82
N THR A 139 27.33 20.43 -43.66
CA THR A 139 26.29 19.48 -43.18
C THR A 139 24.96 20.17 -42.93
N GLY A 140 24.96 21.39 -42.37
CA GLY A 140 23.74 22.20 -42.21
C GLY A 140 23.06 22.54 -43.54
N ASN A 141 23.85 22.95 -44.54
CA ASN A 141 23.37 23.26 -45.89
C ASN A 141 22.83 22.02 -46.61
N GLN A 142 23.51 20.89 -46.50
CA GLN A 142 23.06 19.61 -47.04
C GLN A 142 21.75 19.17 -46.35
N ALA A 143 21.68 19.29 -45.02
CA ALA A 143 20.53 18.87 -44.23
C ALA A 143 19.25 19.61 -44.61
N ILE A 144 19.30 20.93 -44.83
CA ILE A 144 18.12 21.69 -45.26
C ILE A 144 17.65 21.29 -46.67
N VAL A 145 18.59 20.96 -47.57
CA VAL A 145 18.25 20.44 -48.90
C VAL A 145 17.61 19.05 -48.80
N VAL A 146 18.16 18.16 -47.97
CA VAL A 146 17.59 16.83 -47.72
C VAL A 146 16.19 16.96 -47.11
N PHE A 147 16.00 17.77 -46.07
CA PHE A 147 14.70 18.03 -45.44
C PHE A 147 13.65 18.46 -46.47
N LYS A 148 13.97 19.50 -47.25
CA LYS A 148 13.06 20.07 -48.24
C LYS A 148 12.72 19.10 -49.37
N ASN A 149 13.71 18.42 -49.93
CA ASN A 149 13.51 17.57 -51.12
C ASN A 149 12.90 16.20 -50.77
N THR A 150 13.05 15.76 -49.52
CA THR A 150 12.39 14.55 -49.02
C THR A 150 11.00 14.84 -48.45
N GLY A 151 10.64 16.11 -48.21
CA GLY A 151 9.38 16.44 -47.51
C GLY A 151 9.30 15.79 -46.13
N ALA A 152 10.44 15.75 -45.42
CA ALA A 152 10.53 15.28 -44.03
C ALA A 152 9.67 16.15 -43.10
N ARG A 153 9.21 15.58 -41.98
CA ARG A 153 8.35 16.30 -41.02
C ARG A 153 9.07 17.45 -40.35
N ALA A 154 10.33 17.26 -39.96
CA ALA A 154 11.03 18.31 -39.27
C ALA A 154 12.56 18.24 -39.39
N PHE A 155 13.18 19.37 -39.10
CA PHE A 155 14.61 19.61 -39.21
C PHE A 155 15.11 20.42 -38.02
N ILE A 156 16.21 19.99 -37.40
CA ILE A 156 16.87 20.75 -36.33
C ILE A 156 18.35 21.01 -36.65
N LEU A 157 18.77 22.24 -36.38
CA LEU A 157 20.10 22.77 -36.64
C LEU A 157 20.69 23.30 -35.34
N ALA A 158 21.93 22.91 -35.00
CA ALA A 158 22.60 23.41 -33.80
C ALA A 158 22.91 24.91 -33.91
N GLY A 159 22.82 25.62 -32.79
CA GLY A 159 22.93 27.08 -32.76
C GLY A 159 24.34 27.64 -32.56
N THR A 160 25.33 26.78 -32.29
CA THR A 160 26.74 27.14 -32.09
C THR A 160 27.68 26.09 -32.70
N HIS A 161 28.96 26.43 -32.85
CA HIS A 161 30.00 25.42 -32.98
C HIS A 161 30.03 24.48 -31.75
N ARG A 162 30.32 23.18 -31.96
CA ARG A 162 30.36 22.14 -30.91
C ARG A 162 31.38 22.34 -29.78
N CYS A 163 32.16 23.43 -29.85
CA CYS A 163 33.17 23.81 -28.84
C CYS A 163 32.82 25.12 -28.11
N ASN A 164 31.69 25.76 -28.41
CA ASN A 164 31.33 27.09 -27.90
C ASN A 164 30.83 27.11 -26.44
N SER A 165 31.09 26.05 -25.66
CA SER A 165 30.76 26.01 -24.23
C SER A 165 31.99 25.60 -23.45
N THR A 166 32.21 26.25 -22.30
CA THR A 166 33.29 25.84 -21.39
C THR A 166 32.85 24.68 -20.49
N ALA A 167 31.54 24.46 -20.31
CA ALA A 167 31.01 23.34 -19.55
C ALA A 167 31.21 22.00 -20.27
N LEU A 168 31.51 20.96 -19.50
CA LEU A 168 31.69 19.59 -19.99
C LEU A 168 30.36 18.83 -19.89
N SER A 169 30.10 17.99 -20.89
CA SER A 169 29.02 17.03 -20.87
C SER A 169 29.36 15.87 -19.94
N SER A 170 28.35 15.35 -19.27
CA SER A 170 28.41 14.13 -18.46
C SER A 170 28.38 12.86 -19.31
N CYS A 171 28.01 12.94 -20.59
CA CYS A 171 27.81 11.76 -21.42
C CYS A 171 29.11 11.07 -21.78
N ASP A 172 29.03 9.76 -21.97
CA ASP A 172 30.21 8.93 -22.21
C ASP A 172 30.97 9.33 -23.47
N GLY A 173 32.30 9.25 -23.36
CA GLY A 173 33.22 9.38 -24.47
C GLY A 173 34.04 10.66 -24.39
N THR A 174 34.96 10.78 -25.36
CA THR A 174 35.91 11.88 -25.43
C THR A 174 36.07 12.38 -26.86
N THR A 175 36.55 13.61 -26.99
CA THR A 175 36.85 14.25 -28.26
C THR A 175 38.19 14.97 -28.18
N SER A 176 38.89 15.03 -29.32
CA SER A 176 40.09 15.84 -29.51
C SER A 176 39.81 17.18 -30.22
N VAL A 177 38.57 17.40 -30.65
CA VAL A 177 38.17 18.53 -31.52
C VAL A 177 38.31 19.88 -30.83
N CYS A 178 38.03 19.97 -29.53
CA CYS A 178 38.01 21.22 -28.78
C CYS A 178 39.31 21.50 -27.99
N GLY A 179 40.45 20.96 -28.47
CA GLY A 179 41.77 21.09 -27.87
C GLY A 179 42.07 20.04 -26.80
N GLY A 180 42.92 19.05 -27.12
CA GLY A 180 43.28 17.93 -26.24
C GLY A 180 42.18 16.85 -26.15
N SER A 181 42.53 15.63 -25.70
CA SER A 181 41.55 14.55 -25.49
C SER A 181 40.79 14.78 -24.19
N ASN A 182 39.56 15.29 -24.29
CA ASN A 182 38.72 15.70 -23.17
C ASN A 182 37.29 15.16 -23.31
N GLN A 183 36.49 15.23 -22.25
CA GLN A 183 35.03 15.03 -22.34
C GLN A 183 34.41 16.02 -23.34
N PHE A 184 33.29 15.63 -23.95
CA PHE A 184 32.53 16.50 -24.87
C PHE A 184 32.10 17.80 -24.18
N ARG A 185 31.93 18.89 -24.95
CA ARG A 185 31.37 20.14 -24.42
C ARG A 185 29.85 20.06 -24.39
N LYS A 186 29.18 20.81 -23.51
CA LYS A 186 27.71 20.92 -23.50
C LYS A 186 27.12 21.51 -24.80
N SER A 187 27.91 22.21 -25.59
CA SER A 187 27.52 22.67 -26.93
C SER A 187 27.59 21.59 -28.02
N ASP A 188 28.17 20.43 -27.73
CA ASP A 188 28.18 19.27 -28.62
C ASP A 188 26.83 18.55 -28.56
N GLN A 189 25.90 18.96 -29.43
CA GLN A 189 24.50 18.53 -29.39
C GLN A 189 24.29 17.02 -29.58
N ALA A 190 25.25 16.32 -30.19
CA ALA A 190 25.22 14.87 -30.39
C ALA A 190 25.65 14.08 -29.15
N HIS A 191 26.20 14.75 -28.13
CA HIS A 191 26.83 14.14 -26.96
C HIS A 191 26.43 14.83 -25.64
N THR A 192 25.19 15.30 -25.57
CA THR A 192 24.57 15.88 -24.37
C THR A 192 23.12 15.40 -24.25
N ASP A 193 22.60 15.35 -23.03
CA ASP A 193 21.28 14.80 -22.70
C ASP A 193 20.26 15.85 -22.23
N ASP A 194 20.72 17.06 -21.95
CA ASP A 194 19.96 18.20 -21.43
C ASP A 194 19.87 19.37 -22.42
N GLY A 195 20.36 19.17 -23.65
CA GLY A 195 20.29 20.15 -24.73
C GLY A 195 18.99 20.09 -25.53
N PRO A 196 18.65 21.17 -26.26
CA PRO A 196 17.49 21.24 -27.15
C PRO A 196 17.37 20.08 -28.15
N PHE A 197 18.49 19.56 -28.66
CA PHE A 197 18.49 18.38 -29.54
C PHE A 197 17.95 17.14 -28.84
N GLN A 198 18.43 16.87 -27.62
CA GLN A 198 17.95 15.73 -26.85
C GLN A 198 16.50 15.93 -26.41
N ILE A 199 16.16 17.11 -25.88
CA ILE A 199 14.79 17.43 -25.45
C ILE A 199 13.80 17.24 -26.60
N THR A 200 14.11 17.80 -27.78
CA THR A 200 13.24 17.68 -28.98
C THR A 200 13.15 16.23 -29.46
N THR A 201 14.26 15.49 -29.49
CA THR A 201 14.25 14.08 -29.93
C THR A 201 13.46 13.21 -28.96
N SER A 202 13.61 13.42 -27.65
CA SER A 202 12.82 12.74 -26.61
C SER A 202 11.34 13.04 -26.73
N LEU A 203 10.98 14.30 -26.93
CA LEU A 203 9.59 14.70 -27.15
C LEU A 203 9.01 14.06 -28.41
N PHE A 204 9.71 14.16 -29.54
CA PHE A 204 9.19 13.66 -30.81
C PHE A 204 9.20 12.14 -30.90
N LYS A 205 10.11 11.45 -30.20
CA LYS A 205 10.03 10.00 -30.04
C LYS A 205 8.71 9.56 -29.38
N ARG A 206 8.17 10.38 -28.47
CA ARG A 206 6.86 10.13 -27.84
C ARG A 206 5.71 10.53 -28.76
N LEU A 207 5.79 11.70 -29.39
CA LEU A 207 4.69 12.28 -30.15
C LEU A 207 4.56 11.77 -31.61
N VAL A 208 5.65 11.26 -32.19
CA VAL A 208 5.71 10.78 -33.57
C VAL A 208 6.04 9.30 -33.54
N PRO A 209 5.06 8.43 -33.78
CA PRO A 209 5.30 7.01 -33.80
C PRO A 209 6.28 6.59 -34.89
N ASN A 210 7.09 5.57 -34.57
CA ASN A 210 8.11 5.05 -35.49
C ASN A 210 9.03 6.13 -36.08
N LEU A 211 9.31 7.18 -35.29
CA LEU A 211 10.19 8.28 -35.65
C LEU A 211 11.52 7.75 -36.19
N ILE A 212 11.85 8.14 -37.41
CA ILE A 212 13.16 7.93 -38.04
C ILE A 212 13.96 9.21 -37.91
N VAL A 213 15.13 9.11 -37.30
CA VAL A 213 16.07 10.23 -37.14
C VAL A 213 17.27 9.99 -38.03
N LEU A 214 17.47 10.87 -39.01
CA LEU A 214 18.65 10.91 -39.86
C LEU A 214 19.52 12.09 -39.44
N GLN A 215 20.72 11.80 -38.97
CA GLN A 215 21.66 12.80 -38.48
C GLN A 215 22.89 12.84 -39.38
N LEU A 216 23.10 13.99 -40.03
CA LEU A 216 24.19 14.22 -40.97
C LEU A 216 25.40 14.79 -40.23
N HIS A 217 26.53 14.09 -40.36
CA HIS A 217 27.84 14.47 -39.85
C HIS A 217 28.86 14.49 -40.99
N GLY A 218 30.07 14.96 -40.70
CA GLY A 218 31.14 14.96 -41.67
C GLY A 218 32.53 14.93 -41.06
N PHE A 219 33.44 14.27 -41.76
CA PHE A 219 34.84 14.15 -41.36
C PHE A 219 35.81 14.56 -42.47
N VAL A 220 37.05 14.84 -42.09
CA VAL A 220 38.18 15.00 -43.02
C VAL A 220 38.69 13.61 -43.37
N LYS A 221 38.73 13.26 -44.67
CA LYS A 221 39.06 11.90 -45.12
C LYS A 221 40.55 11.61 -45.00
N ASP A 222 40.91 10.80 -44.01
CA ASP A 222 42.27 10.26 -43.85
C ASP A 222 42.57 9.17 -44.90
N PRO A 223 43.86 8.91 -45.22
CA PRO A 223 44.24 7.80 -46.08
C PRO A 223 43.67 6.45 -45.57
N GLY A 224 42.93 5.76 -46.43
CA GLY A 224 42.30 4.47 -46.11
C GLY A 224 40.88 4.54 -45.54
N TYR A 225 40.35 5.74 -45.27
CA TYR A 225 38.95 5.90 -44.88
C TYR A 225 38.00 5.75 -46.08
N PRO A 226 36.77 5.23 -45.88
CA PRO A 226 35.73 5.22 -46.90
C PRO A 226 35.23 6.65 -47.18
N ASP A 227 34.33 6.81 -48.17
CA ASP A 227 33.64 8.08 -48.40
C ASP A 227 32.49 8.29 -47.39
N LEU A 228 31.88 7.20 -46.93
CA LEU A 228 30.84 7.19 -45.90
C LEU A 228 31.09 6.15 -44.82
N ILE A 229 30.82 6.55 -43.59
CA ILE A 229 30.71 5.66 -42.43
C ILE A 229 29.26 5.75 -41.93
N LEU A 230 28.57 4.63 -41.90
CA LEU A 230 27.14 4.53 -41.62
C LEU A 230 26.93 3.78 -40.31
N GLY A 231 26.20 4.37 -39.37
CA GLY A 231 25.94 3.76 -38.07
C GLY A 231 24.47 3.87 -37.64
N ASN A 232 24.00 2.89 -36.87
CA ASN A 232 22.65 2.93 -36.29
C ASN A 232 22.67 3.31 -34.80
N GLY A 233 23.82 3.76 -34.27
CA GLY A 233 24.04 3.99 -32.84
C GLY A 233 24.50 2.75 -32.06
N THR A 234 24.62 1.60 -32.72
CA THR A 234 25.13 0.33 -32.17
C THR A 234 26.04 -0.38 -33.18
N GLN A 235 26.61 -1.52 -32.79
CA GLN A 235 27.31 -2.45 -33.70
C GLN A 235 26.47 -3.68 -34.08
N ALA A 236 25.22 -3.76 -33.63
CA ALA A 236 24.33 -4.87 -33.95
C ALA A 236 23.45 -4.54 -35.16
N ALA A 237 23.07 -5.57 -35.92
CA ALA A 237 22.15 -5.41 -37.05
C ALA A 237 20.71 -5.25 -36.54
N PRO A 238 19.94 -4.25 -37.03
CA PRO A 238 18.54 -4.11 -36.67
C PRO A 238 17.66 -5.06 -37.52
N ALA A 239 16.46 -5.37 -37.04
CA ALA A 239 15.48 -6.14 -37.82
C ALA A 239 15.10 -5.41 -39.13
N ALA A 240 14.91 -4.09 -39.08
CA ALA A 240 14.70 -3.24 -40.25
C ALA A 240 15.97 -2.42 -40.57
N ASP A 241 16.72 -2.85 -41.59
CA ASP A 241 18.02 -2.24 -41.93
C ASP A 241 17.93 -1.15 -43.02
N TRP A 242 17.49 0.03 -42.59
CA TRP A 242 17.40 1.21 -43.45
C TRP A 242 18.76 1.75 -43.90
N LEU A 243 19.84 1.50 -43.15
CA LEU A 243 21.19 1.94 -43.54
C LEU A 243 21.73 1.15 -44.72
N THR A 244 21.54 -0.17 -44.73
CA THR A 244 21.88 -0.99 -45.90
C THR A 244 21.08 -0.57 -47.12
N ARG A 245 19.78 -0.27 -46.96
CA ARG A 245 18.97 0.26 -48.07
C ARG A 245 19.49 1.61 -48.56
N PHE A 246 19.76 2.55 -47.65
CA PHE A 246 20.33 3.86 -48.00
C PHE A 246 21.65 3.76 -48.75
N LYS A 247 22.56 2.90 -48.29
CA LYS A 247 23.81 2.58 -48.98
C LYS A 247 23.56 2.09 -50.41
N ASN A 248 22.62 1.17 -50.59
CA ASN A 248 22.31 0.61 -51.90
C ASN A 248 21.73 1.68 -52.84
N GLU A 249 20.78 2.49 -52.37
CA GLU A 249 20.21 3.61 -53.14
C GLU A 249 21.28 4.63 -53.55
N LEU A 250 22.19 4.95 -52.63
CA LEU A 250 23.28 5.89 -52.93
C LEU A 250 24.33 5.29 -53.89
N THR A 251 24.56 3.98 -53.82
CA THR A 251 25.44 3.25 -54.76
C THR A 251 24.87 3.27 -56.18
N VAL A 252 23.54 3.20 -56.34
CA VAL A 252 22.88 3.35 -57.65
C VAL A 252 23.10 4.75 -58.23
N LEU A 253 23.06 5.78 -57.38
CA LEU A 253 23.27 7.17 -57.80
C LEU A 253 24.75 7.52 -58.03
N ASP A 254 25.66 6.87 -57.31
CA ASP A 254 27.10 7.04 -57.42
C ASP A 254 27.86 5.78 -57.00
N GLY A 255 28.14 4.93 -57.98
CA GLY A 255 28.85 3.65 -57.77
C GLY A 255 30.33 3.79 -57.41
N THR A 256 30.87 5.01 -57.35
CA THR A 256 32.29 5.24 -56.99
C THR A 256 32.52 5.31 -55.48
N LEU A 257 31.45 5.53 -54.71
CA LEU A 257 31.51 5.72 -53.26
C LEU A 257 31.94 4.46 -52.51
N GLN A 258 32.85 4.62 -51.56
CA GLN A 258 33.25 3.59 -50.61
C GLN A 258 32.50 3.73 -49.29
N PHE A 259 32.11 2.61 -48.68
CA PHE A 259 31.26 2.58 -47.48
C PHE A 259 31.86 1.71 -46.37
N LYS A 260 31.58 2.08 -45.13
CA LYS A 260 31.64 1.21 -43.95
C LYS A 260 30.32 1.26 -43.20
N LEU A 261 29.76 0.11 -42.83
CA LEU A 261 28.54 0.02 -42.03
C LEU A 261 28.90 -0.55 -40.66
N ALA A 262 28.64 0.16 -39.57
CA ALA A 262 29.08 -0.21 -38.22
C ALA A 262 28.61 -1.61 -37.78
N HIS A 263 27.41 -2.04 -38.22
CA HIS A 263 26.84 -3.35 -37.89
C HIS A 263 27.20 -4.48 -38.88
N VAL A 264 27.89 -4.16 -39.97
CA VAL A 264 28.36 -5.14 -40.97
C VAL A 264 29.88 -5.27 -40.90
N ASP A 265 30.58 -4.14 -40.89
CA ASP A 265 32.03 -4.01 -40.78
C ASP A 265 32.44 -3.86 -39.30
N THR A 266 32.14 -4.84 -38.44
CA THR A 266 32.27 -4.73 -36.97
C THR A 266 33.70 -4.46 -36.46
N SER A 267 34.73 -4.67 -37.28
CA SER A 267 36.11 -4.28 -36.96
C SER A 267 36.35 -2.77 -37.04
N TRP A 268 35.43 -2.00 -37.62
CA TRP A 268 35.51 -0.55 -37.76
C TRP A 268 34.75 0.13 -36.62
N THR A 269 35.47 0.79 -35.70
CA THR A 269 34.88 1.36 -34.48
C THR A 269 34.82 2.89 -34.47
N THR A 270 35.55 3.55 -35.37
CA THR A 270 35.68 5.01 -35.45
C THR A 270 34.50 5.64 -36.21
N LEU A 271 33.98 6.77 -35.70
CA LEU A 271 32.87 7.55 -36.31
C LEU A 271 31.60 6.70 -36.57
N THR A 272 31.28 5.80 -35.65
CA THR A 272 30.14 4.86 -35.77
C THR A 272 28.85 5.36 -35.11
N GLY A 273 28.90 6.50 -34.42
CA GLY A 273 27.76 7.07 -33.70
C GLY A 273 27.35 6.32 -32.42
N THR A 274 28.18 5.41 -31.90
CA THR A 274 27.85 4.59 -30.71
C THR A 274 27.80 5.38 -29.39
N THR A 275 28.42 6.55 -29.34
CA THR A 275 28.35 7.50 -28.21
C THR A 275 27.28 8.58 -28.39
N ASN A 276 26.51 8.52 -29.48
CA ASN A 276 25.53 9.54 -29.79
C ASN A 276 24.30 9.46 -28.88
N SER A 277 23.97 10.54 -28.17
CA SER A 277 22.86 10.53 -27.20
C SER A 277 21.49 10.37 -27.87
N GLN A 278 21.28 10.93 -29.06
CA GLN A 278 20.04 10.71 -29.81
C GLN A 278 19.94 9.28 -30.34
N GLY A 279 21.04 8.71 -30.84
CA GLY A 279 21.09 7.33 -31.30
C GLY A 279 20.81 6.32 -30.19
N ARG A 280 21.39 6.53 -29.01
CA ARG A 280 21.12 5.73 -27.81
C ARG A 280 19.66 5.84 -27.37
N LEU A 281 19.10 7.06 -27.36
CA LEU A 281 17.69 7.31 -27.04
C LEU A 281 16.74 6.61 -28.01
N ILE A 282 16.95 6.77 -29.32
CA ILE A 282 16.08 6.16 -30.34
C ILE A 282 16.13 4.64 -30.23
N ASN A 283 17.28 4.05 -29.91
CA ASN A 283 17.42 2.61 -29.62
C ASN A 283 17.04 2.20 -28.19
N ASN A 284 16.22 3.00 -27.49
CA ASN A 284 15.66 2.70 -26.17
C ASN A 284 16.71 2.45 -25.06
N SER A 285 17.85 3.14 -25.09
CA SER A 285 18.75 3.13 -23.93
C SER A 285 18.04 3.72 -22.71
N PRO A 286 18.13 3.08 -21.52
CA PRO A 286 17.54 3.59 -20.28
C PRO A 286 18.22 4.88 -19.79
N ASP A 287 19.48 5.10 -20.19
CA ASP A 287 20.22 6.34 -19.98
C ASP A 287 21.01 6.64 -21.27
N PRO A 288 20.48 7.52 -22.14
CA PRO A 288 21.15 7.87 -23.39
C PRO A 288 22.52 8.55 -23.21
N CYS A 289 22.84 9.03 -22.00
CA CYS A 289 24.08 9.73 -21.70
C CYS A 289 25.18 8.75 -21.28
N GLY A 290 24.89 7.83 -20.35
CA GLY A 290 25.87 6.91 -19.74
C GLY A 290 25.72 5.43 -20.10
N ILE A 291 24.70 5.03 -20.87
CA ILE A 291 24.43 3.62 -21.18
C ILE A 291 24.26 3.43 -22.69
N ALA A 292 25.04 2.50 -23.26
CA ALA A 292 24.88 2.08 -24.65
C ALA A 292 23.57 1.29 -24.84
N ALA A 293 22.91 1.48 -25.98
CA ALA A 293 21.72 0.70 -26.30
C ALA A 293 22.08 -0.76 -26.58
N ALA A 294 21.38 -1.70 -25.95
CA ALA A 294 21.64 -3.13 -26.09
C ALA A 294 21.10 -3.73 -27.41
N ILE A 295 19.96 -3.22 -27.90
CA ILE A 295 19.26 -3.76 -29.08
C ILE A 295 18.90 -2.60 -30.03
N PRO A 296 19.34 -2.63 -31.30
CA PRO A 296 18.98 -1.61 -32.28
C PRO A 296 17.61 -1.87 -32.89
N ASN A 297 16.82 -0.80 -33.08
CA ASN A 297 15.53 -0.88 -33.79
C ASN A 297 15.56 -0.34 -35.23
N GLY A 298 16.73 0.13 -35.68
CA GLY A 298 16.95 0.58 -37.06
C GLY A 298 16.42 1.98 -37.39
N ARG A 299 15.86 2.70 -36.41
CA ARG A 299 15.24 4.02 -36.63
C ARG A 299 16.20 5.21 -36.57
N PHE A 300 17.45 5.01 -36.16
CA PHE A 300 18.48 6.04 -36.16
C PHE A 300 19.49 5.79 -37.29
N LEU A 301 19.74 6.82 -38.09
CA LEU A 301 20.71 6.81 -39.18
C LEU A 301 21.77 7.88 -38.93
N HIS A 302 22.95 7.45 -38.48
CA HIS A 302 24.14 8.27 -38.32
C HIS A 302 24.96 8.21 -39.62
N ILE A 303 25.09 9.36 -40.29
CA ILE A 303 25.71 9.44 -41.62
C ILE A 303 26.95 10.33 -41.56
N GLU A 304 28.12 9.69 -41.45
CA GLU A 304 29.42 10.37 -41.46
C GLU A 304 29.97 10.40 -42.88
N GLN A 305 30.30 11.61 -43.37
CA GLN A 305 30.61 11.83 -44.79
C GLN A 305 31.93 12.57 -45.00
N ALA A 306 32.76 12.08 -45.93
CA ALA A 306 33.89 12.84 -46.45
C ALA A 306 33.42 14.14 -47.14
N TYR A 307 34.24 15.19 -47.09
CA TYR A 307 33.90 16.48 -47.71
C TYR A 307 33.78 16.36 -49.24
N THR A 308 34.80 15.77 -49.87
CA THR A 308 34.81 15.49 -51.31
C THR A 308 33.82 14.37 -51.63
N GLY A 309 32.88 14.63 -52.54
CA GLY A 309 31.91 13.65 -53.02
C GLY A 309 30.45 14.01 -52.71
N LEU A 310 30.11 14.21 -51.43
CA LEU A 310 28.71 14.35 -50.99
C LEU A 310 28.37 15.68 -50.30
N ARG A 311 29.35 16.38 -49.73
CA ARG A 311 29.14 17.65 -48.99
C ARG A 311 29.58 18.91 -49.73
N ASN A 312 30.05 18.79 -50.98
CA ASN A 312 30.56 19.94 -51.74
C ASN A 312 29.56 20.40 -52.81
N GLY A 313 28.54 21.16 -52.40
CA GLY A 313 27.62 21.85 -53.32
C GLY A 313 26.36 21.08 -53.73
N ALA A 314 25.51 21.77 -54.51
CA ALA A 314 24.12 21.37 -54.76
C ALA A 314 23.93 20.00 -55.41
N VAL A 315 24.79 19.61 -56.37
CA VAL A 315 24.74 18.29 -57.02
C VAL A 315 24.96 17.17 -56.01
N SER A 316 25.94 17.36 -55.13
CA SER A 316 26.29 16.43 -54.07
C SER A 316 25.16 16.29 -53.04
N TYR A 317 24.53 17.41 -52.65
CA TYR A 317 23.37 17.40 -51.76
C TYR A 317 22.15 16.69 -52.39
N ALA A 318 21.92 16.88 -53.69
CA ALA A 318 20.83 16.25 -54.40
C ALA A 318 20.95 14.72 -54.46
N LYS A 319 22.17 14.17 -54.54
CA LYS A 319 22.41 12.72 -54.46
C LYS A 319 21.95 12.16 -53.11
N VAL A 320 22.38 12.78 -52.01
CA VAL A 320 21.96 12.35 -50.66
C VAL A 320 20.45 12.49 -50.48
N ALA A 321 19.87 13.62 -50.88
CA ALA A 321 18.42 13.82 -50.82
C ALA A 321 17.64 12.75 -51.61
N SER A 322 18.12 12.37 -52.80
CA SER A 322 17.50 11.34 -53.65
C SER A 322 17.63 9.95 -53.02
N ALA A 323 18.81 9.60 -52.48
CA ALA A 323 19.00 8.33 -51.78
C ALA A 323 18.09 8.22 -50.56
N VAL A 324 17.95 9.29 -49.76
CA VAL A 324 17.01 9.33 -48.63
C VAL A 324 15.57 9.18 -49.11
N ALA A 325 15.18 9.89 -50.18
CA ALA A 325 13.83 9.80 -50.74
C ALA A 325 13.48 8.41 -51.30
N ASN A 326 14.46 7.67 -51.83
CA ASN A 326 14.24 6.30 -52.31
C ASN A 326 14.27 5.27 -51.16
N THR A 327 15.07 5.53 -50.12
CA THR A 327 15.14 4.69 -48.92
C THR A 327 13.82 4.70 -48.18
N PHE A 328 13.25 5.90 -48.01
CA PHE A 328 11.99 6.11 -47.35
C PHE A 328 11.00 6.60 -48.40
N PRO A 329 10.10 5.78 -48.96
CA PRO A 329 9.07 6.28 -49.87
C PRO A 329 8.12 7.26 -49.14
N PRO A 330 7.38 8.13 -49.86
CA PRO A 330 6.32 8.95 -49.26
C PRO A 330 5.31 8.07 -48.53
N ASP A 331 4.74 8.57 -47.44
CA ASP A 331 3.68 7.87 -46.73
C ASP A 331 2.48 7.68 -47.67
N LYS A 332 2.03 6.44 -47.89
CA LYS A 332 0.79 6.21 -48.64
C LYS A 332 -0.36 6.63 -47.74
N MET A 333 -0.87 7.83 -47.94
CA MET A 333 -2.04 8.31 -47.21
C MET A 333 -3.28 8.18 -48.09
N THR A 334 -4.36 7.64 -47.53
CA THR A 334 -5.69 7.78 -48.11
C THR A 334 -6.65 8.27 -47.05
N ALA A 335 -7.65 9.03 -47.49
CA ALA A 335 -8.71 9.52 -46.62
C ALA A 335 -10.03 8.95 -47.11
N SER A 336 -11.01 8.77 -46.21
CA SER A 336 -12.37 8.45 -46.66
C SER A 336 -12.91 9.61 -47.52
N ALA A 337 -13.34 9.32 -48.74
CA ALA A 337 -13.99 10.25 -49.65
C ALA A 337 -15.49 10.43 -49.35
N MET A 338 -16.10 9.42 -48.70
CA MET A 338 -17.50 9.42 -48.29
C MET A 338 -17.73 8.40 -47.16
N THR A 339 -18.88 8.48 -46.50
CA THR A 339 -19.42 7.38 -45.69
C THR A 339 -19.61 6.15 -46.56
N GLY A 340 -19.14 4.98 -46.11
CA GLY A 340 -19.17 3.77 -46.92
C GLY A 340 -18.52 2.55 -46.28
N ASN A 341 -18.38 1.49 -47.07
CA ASN A 341 -17.75 0.25 -46.64
C ASN A 341 -16.22 0.31 -46.83
N TRP A 342 -15.43 -0.16 -45.85
CA TRP A 342 -13.97 -0.21 -45.89
C TRP A 342 -13.48 -0.92 -47.15
N GLU A 343 -14.11 -2.05 -47.52
CA GLU A 343 -13.70 -2.83 -48.68
C GLU A 343 -14.12 -2.20 -50.03
N SER A 344 -14.90 -1.12 -50.04
CA SER A 344 -15.30 -0.43 -51.26
C SER A 344 -14.29 0.62 -51.67
N ALA A 345 -13.72 0.49 -52.88
CA ALA A 345 -12.82 1.48 -53.46
C ALA A 345 -13.42 2.91 -53.50
N SER A 346 -14.74 3.03 -53.70
CA SER A 346 -15.42 4.34 -53.73
C SER A 346 -15.41 5.08 -52.39
N THR A 347 -15.20 4.37 -51.28
CA THR A 347 -15.11 4.94 -49.93
C THR A 347 -13.84 5.77 -49.76
N TRP A 348 -12.81 5.54 -50.59
CA TRP A 348 -11.46 6.09 -50.39
C TRP A 348 -11.06 7.08 -51.48
N THR A 349 -10.32 8.12 -51.08
CA THR A 349 -9.73 9.06 -52.02
C THR A 349 -8.72 8.35 -52.90
N GLY A 350 -8.79 8.61 -54.22
CA GLY A 350 -7.98 7.90 -55.21
C GLY A 350 -8.48 6.49 -55.55
N SER A 351 -9.68 6.11 -55.09
CA SER A 351 -10.35 4.84 -55.44
C SER A 351 -9.49 3.59 -55.17
N THR A 352 -8.71 3.61 -54.10
CA THR A 352 -7.83 2.50 -53.71
C THR A 352 -8.17 2.08 -52.28
N VAL A 353 -8.51 0.81 -52.09
CA VAL A 353 -8.80 0.25 -50.76
C VAL A 353 -7.50 0.24 -49.92
N PRO A 354 -7.52 0.69 -48.66
CA PRO A 354 -6.38 0.63 -47.76
C PRO A 354 -5.85 -0.78 -47.56
N ASN A 355 -4.57 -0.85 -47.24
CA ASN A 355 -3.87 -2.08 -46.87
C ASN A 355 -2.81 -1.79 -45.78
N ASP A 356 -2.07 -2.82 -45.40
CA ASP A 356 -0.93 -2.80 -44.47
C ASP A 356 0.13 -1.70 -44.71
N THR A 357 0.24 -1.14 -45.91
CA THR A 357 1.15 -0.04 -46.26
C THR A 357 0.50 1.35 -46.27
N THR A 358 -0.81 1.44 -46.01
CA THR A 358 -1.61 2.66 -46.17
C THR A 358 -1.96 3.29 -44.82
N HIS A 359 -1.56 4.54 -44.61
CA HIS A 359 -2.01 5.38 -43.51
C HIS A 359 -3.41 5.91 -43.82
N VAL A 360 -4.38 5.54 -43.01
CA VAL A 360 -5.80 5.81 -43.21
C VAL A 360 -6.25 6.99 -42.36
N VAL A 361 -6.97 7.92 -42.98
CA VAL A 361 -7.70 8.99 -42.29
C VAL A 361 -9.20 8.81 -42.52
N ILE A 362 -9.99 8.59 -41.46
CA ILE A 362 -11.44 8.76 -41.56
C ILE A 362 -11.72 10.24 -41.43
N SER A 363 -12.28 10.81 -42.50
CA SER A 363 -12.49 12.25 -42.66
C SER A 363 -13.68 12.72 -41.81
N SER A 364 -13.70 14.01 -41.51
CA SER A 364 -14.80 14.68 -40.80
C SER A 364 -16.17 14.32 -41.41
N GLY A 365 -17.13 13.96 -40.56
CA GLY A 365 -18.51 13.61 -40.92
C GLY A 365 -18.69 12.26 -41.61
N HIS A 366 -17.63 11.48 -41.82
CA HIS A 366 -17.73 10.17 -42.47
C HIS A 366 -17.85 9.04 -41.46
N THR A 367 -18.66 8.04 -41.80
CA THR A 367 -18.67 6.75 -41.10
C THR A 367 -18.17 5.66 -42.05
N VAL A 368 -17.09 4.99 -41.68
CA VAL A 368 -16.58 3.82 -42.42
C VAL A 368 -17.02 2.56 -41.68
N THR A 369 -17.55 1.58 -42.41
CA THR A 369 -17.93 0.28 -41.84
C THR A 369 -16.94 -0.78 -42.29
N VAL A 370 -16.42 -1.61 -41.39
CA VAL A 370 -15.70 -2.84 -41.71
C VAL A 370 -16.70 -3.98 -41.59
N THR A 371 -16.87 -4.75 -42.65
CA THR A 371 -17.90 -5.78 -42.73
C THR A 371 -17.39 -7.15 -42.27
N THR A 372 -17.17 -8.08 -43.19
CA THR A 372 -16.70 -9.45 -42.88
C THR A 372 -15.38 -9.72 -43.59
N GLY A 373 -14.40 -10.25 -42.85
CA GLY A 373 -13.04 -10.48 -43.34
C GLY A 373 -12.02 -9.51 -42.73
N THR A 374 -10.76 -9.65 -43.14
CA THR A 374 -9.66 -8.85 -42.60
C THR A 374 -9.50 -7.55 -43.40
N ALA A 375 -9.78 -6.42 -42.76
CA ALA A 375 -9.39 -5.10 -43.21
C ALA A 375 -7.98 -4.78 -42.68
N GLU A 376 -7.16 -4.11 -43.48
CA GLU A 376 -5.78 -3.79 -43.10
C GLU A 376 -5.49 -2.30 -43.26
N ALA A 377 -4.72 -1.74 -42.32
CA ALA A 377 -4.14 -0.41 -42.44
C ALA A 377 -2.73 -0.36 -41.85
N ARG A 378 -1.88 0.51 -42.40
CA ARG A 378 -0.63 0.90 -41.74
C ARG A 378 -0.90 1.71 -40.49
N SER A 379 -1.82 2.65 -40.51
CA SER A 379 -2.25 3.39 -39.31
C SER A 379 -3.68 3.86 -39.51
N LEU A 380 -4.39 4.14 -38.43
CA LEU A 380 -5.73 4.71 -38.48
C LEU A 380 -5.80 5.97 -37.64
N VAL A 381 -6.20 7.06 -38.30
CA VAL A 381 -6.45 8.36 -37.66
C VAL A 381 -7.88 8.76 -37.94
N PHE A 382 -8.55 9.28 -36.92
CA PHE A 382 -9.85 9.92 -37.07
C PHE A 382 -9.65 11.43 -37.12
N ALA A 383 -10.19 12.10 -38.15
CA ALA A 383 -9.91 13.51 -38.40
C ALA A 383 -10.43 14.44 -37.30
N ASP A 384 -11.59 14.13 -36.70
CA ASP A 384 -12.21 14.87 -35.61
C ASP A 384 -13.29 14.03 -34.91
N ASN A 385 -14.06 14.66 -34.01
CA ASN A 385 -15.09 14.00 -33.22
C ASN A 385 -16.33 13.51 -34.01
N THR A 386 -16.42 13.79 -35.30
CA THR A 386 -17.52 13.39 -36.21
C THR A 386 -17.13 12.28 -37.19
N ALA A 387 -15.85 11.86 -37.16
CA ALA A 387 -15.34 10.73 -37.92
C ALA A 387 -15.61 9.42 -37.15
N HIS A 388 -16.23 8.42 -37.78
CA HIS A 388 -16.62 7.19 -37.09
C HIS A 388 -16.21 5.92 -37.84
N LEU A 389 -15.91 4.87 -37.08
CA LEU A 389 -15.72 3.50 -37.54
C LEU A 389 -16.86 2.63 -36.97
N SER A 390 -17.35 1.69 -37.78
CA SER A 390 -18.32 0.68 -37.40
C SER A 390 -17.76 -0.71 -37.71
N LEU A 391 -17.88 -1.65 -36.79
CA LEU A 391 -17.39 -3.03 -36.94
C LEU A 391 -18.57 -4.00 -36.85
N THR A 392 -18.84 -4.74 -37.92
CA THR A 392 -19.92 -5.75 -37.94
C THR A 392 -19.44 -7.11 -37.42
N ALA A 393 -20.36 -8.06 -37.17
CA ALA A 393 -19.98 -9.36 -36.60
C ALA A 393 -19.00 -10.11 -37.52
N GLY A 394 -17.86 -10.53 -36.97
CA GLY A 394 -16.78 -11.16 -37.73
C GLY A 394 -15.90 -10.19 -38.53
N ALA A 395 -15.99 -8.88 -38.26
CA ALA A 395 -15.02 -7.90 -38.72
C ALA A 395 -13.70 -8.06 -37.96
N ASP A 396 -12.58 -8.08 -38.68
CA ASP A 396 -11.24 -8.01 -38.12
C ASP A 396 -10.49 -6.86 -38.79
N LEU A 397 -10.09 -5.86 -38.02
CA LEU A 397 -9.24 -4.77 -38.51
C LEU A 397 -7.83 -4.93 -37.96
N SER A 398 -6.91 -5.31 -38.84
CA SER A 398 -5.48 -5.43 -38.56
C SER A 398 -4.75 -4.11 -38.80
N LEU A 399 -4.13 -3.58 -37.75
CA LEU A 399 -3.29 -2.38 -37.77
C LEU A 399 -1.82 -2.77 -37.64
N TYR A 400 -0.98 -2.28 -38.56
CA TYR A 400 0.48 -2.53 -38.58
C TYR A 400 1.32 -1.33 -38.09
N GLY A 401 0.65 -0.28 -37.65
CA GLY A 401 1.15 0.97 -37.09
C GLY A 401 0.06 1.57 -36.19
N ASP A 402 0.05 2.88 -36.01
CA ASP A 402 -0.62 3.48 -34.85
C ASP A 402 -2.12 3.65 -35.00
N LEU A 403 -2.78 3.71 -33.86
CA LEU A 403 -4.17 4.14 -33.73
C LEU A 403 -4.19 5.47 -32.98
N SER A 404 -4.73 6.52 -33.61
CA SER A 404 -4.74 7.86 -33.01
C SER A 404 -6.07 8.59 -33.17
N LEU A 405 -6.52 9.25 -32.11
CA LEU A 405 -7.60 10.24 -32.17
C LEU A 405 -7.01 11.64 -32.35
N ALA A 406 -7.50 12.42 -33.31
CA ALA A 406 -6.95 13.75 -33.60
C ALA A 406 -7.21 14.80 -32.51
N SER A 407 -8.23 14.61 -31.66
CA SER A 407 -8.54 15.53 -30.56
C SER A 407 -9.31 14.85 -29.43
N GLY A 408 -9.11 15.31 -28.19
CA GLY A 408 -9.81 14.79 -27.02
C GLY A 408 -11.35 14.83 -27.13
N SER A 409 -12.00 13.93 -26.38
CA SER A 409 -13.43 13.62 -26.38
C SER A 409 -14.01 13.31 -27.78
N HIS A 410 -13.85 12.06 -28.20
CA HIS A 410 -14.33 11.56 -29.49
C HIS A 410 -14.98 10.19 -29.32
N ALA A 411 -16.14 9.97 -29.94
CA ALA A 411 -16.82 8.68 -30.08
C ALA A 411 -16.42 7.97 -31.39
N ALA A 412 -15.15 7.57 -31.52
CA ALA A 412 -14.60 7.01 -32.75
C ALA A 412 -15.30 5.72 -33.23
N PHE A 413 -15.90 4.95 -32.33
CA PHE A 413 -16.60 3.71 -32.66
C PHE A 413 -18.12 3.91 -32.53
N SER A 414 -18.80 4.02 -33.67
CA SER A 414 -20.25 4.26 -33.76
C SER A 414 -21.08 2.99 -33.54
N SER A 415 -20.54 1.83 -33.93
CA SER A 415 -21.09 0.52 -33.60
C SER A 415 -19.99 -0.54 -33.57
N TRP A 416 -20.11 -1.53 -32.69
CA TRP A 416 -19.16 -2.62 -32.57
C TRP A 416 -19.92 -3.89 -32.19
N ALA A 417 -20.11 -4.78 -33.16
CA ALA A 417 -20.79 -6.05 -32.94
C ALA A 417 -19.92 -7.01 -32.13
N SER A 418 -20.56 -7.86 -31.30
CA SER A 418 -19.84 -8.91 -30.57
C SER A 418 -19.07 -9.83 -31.54
N GLY A 419 -17.84 -10.19 -31.17
CA GLY A 419 -16.95 -11.01 -32.00
C GLY A 419 -16.27 -10.27 -33.15
N ALA A 420 -16.39 -8.94 -33.22
CA ALA A 420 -15.52 -8.12 -34.04
C ALA A 420 -14.30 -7.69 -33.23
N GLU A 421 -13.13 -7.60 -33.86
CA GLU A 421 -11.88 -7.27 -33.17
C GLU A 421 -11.01 -6.28 -33.93
N ILE A 422 -10.18 -5.56 -33.18
CA ILE A 422 -9.04 -4.81 -33.72
C ILE A 422 -7.77 -5.52 -33.27
N THR A 423 -6.94 -5.87 -34.26
CA THR A 423 -5.68 -6.59 -34.07
C THR A 423 -4.50 -5.66 -34.32
N PHE A 424 -3.66 -5.46 -33.32
CA PHE A 424 -2.39 -4.76 -33.47
C PHE A 424 -1.31 -5.77 -33.87
N ALA A 425 -0.98 -5.78 -35.16
CA ALA A 425 -0.17 -6.80 -35.80
C ALA A 425 1.25 -6.33 -36.16
N GLY A 426 2.11 -7.31 -36.48
CA GLY A 426 3.42 -7.11 -37.08
C GLY A 426 4.53 -6.71 -36.10
N ASP A 427 5.73 -6.53 -36.65
CA ASP A 427 6.98 -6.52 -35.85
C ASP A 427 7.37 -5.12 -35.32
N ALA A 428 6.78 -4.06 -35.87
CA ALA A 428 7.14 -2.68 -35.55
C ALA A 428 6.53 -2.21 -34.22
N ASP A 429 7.17 -1.28 -33.51
CA ASP A 429 6.51 -0.64 -32.36
C ASP A 429 5.25 0.13 -32.83
N GLN A 430 4.21 0.12 -32.01
CA GLN A 430 2.94 0.79 -32.26
C GLN A 430 2.52 1.58 -31.03
N THR A 431 1.77 2.65 -31.26
CA THR A 431 1.17 3.45 -30.22
C THR A 431 -0.35 3.54 -30.39
N VAL A 432 -1.08 3.42 -29.28
CA VAL A 432 -2.48 3.87 -29.18
C VAL A 432 -2.46 5.21 -28.45
N GLY A 433 -3.07 6.25 -29.02
CA GLY A 433 -2.97 7.60 -28.44
C GLY A 433 -4.12 8.55 -28.76
N GLY A 434 -4.27 9.59 -27.94
CA GLY A 434 -5.32 10.60 -28.07
C GLY A 434 -6.59 10.39 -27.21
N TRP A 435 -6.56 9.44 -26.26
CA TRP A 435 -7.67 9.18 -25.32
C TRP A 435 -7.50 9.94 -23.99
N ASN A 436 -7.66 11.27 -23.97
CA ASN A 436 -7.43 12.08 -22.77
C ASN A 436 -8.29 11.66 -21.55
N LYS A 437 -7.70 11.61 -20.34
CA LYS A 437 -8.33 11.23 -19.05
C LYS A 437 -9.34 12.22 -18.47
N ASP A 438 -9.29 13.50 -18.86
CA ASP A 438 -10.00 14.62 -18.18
C ASP A 438 -11.38 15.06 -18.74
N SER A 439 -11.86 14.50 -19.86
CA SER A 439 -13.19 14.89 -20.38
C SER A 439 -14.31 14.17 -19.63
N THR A 440 -15.37 14.86 -19.24
CA THR A 440 -16.54 14.18 -18.65
C THR A 440 -17.43 13.62 -19.77
N GLY A 441 -17.70 12.29 -19.79
CA GLY A 441 -18.75 11.66 -20.62
C GLY A 441 -18.33 10.90 -21.90
N PHE A 442 -17.44 9.91 -21.79
CA PHE A 442 -16.79 9.25 -22.94
C PHE A 442 -17.51 8.05 -23.59
N SER A 443 -17.25 7.84 -24.90
CA SER A 443 -17.71 6.69 -25.71
C SER A 443 -16.68 6.23 -26.78
N THR A 444 -15.39 6.05 -26.41
CA THR A 444 -14.42 5.31 -27.25
C THR A 444 -13.86 4.10 -26.55
N SER A 445 -14.62 3.02 -26.60
CA SER A 445 -14.25 1.75 -26.02
C SER A 445 -13.90 0.73 -27.10
N LEU A 446 -12.71 0.14 -26.98
CA LEU A 446 -12.34 -1.02 -27.78
C LEU A 446 -13.06 -2.23 -27.19
N MET A 447 -14.05 -2.77 -27.89
CA MET A 447 -14.80 -3.91 -27.33
C MET A 447 -13.91 -5.14 -27.23
N GLU A 448 -13.20 -5.46 -28.31
CA GLU A 448 -12.24 -6.56 -28.36
C GLU A 448 -10.93 -6.07 -28.99
N MET A 449 -9.87 -6.08 -28.19
CA MET A 449 -8.54 -5.62 -28.58
C MET A 449 -7.57 -6.81 -28.51
N VAL A 450 -6.87 -7.07 -29.61
CA VAL A 450 -5.86 -8.12 -29.72
C VAL A 450 -4.50 -7.49 -30.01
N VAL A 451 -3.47 -7.91 -29.26
CA VAL A 451 -2.08 -7.53 -29.44
C VAL A 451 -1.32 -8.76 -29.91
N ASP A 452 -0.95 -8.79 -31.18
CA ASP A 452 -0.23 -9.90 -31.83
C ASP A 452 1.03 -9.37 -32.50
N LYS A 453 2.01 -9.04 -31.66
CA LYS A 453 3.25 -8.38 -32.04
C LYS A 453 4.36 -9.43 -32.05
N SER A 454 4.47 -10.25 -33.08
CA SER A 454 5.60 -11.19 -33.35
C SER A 454 6.95 -10.88 -32.64
N SER A 455 7.40 -9.62 -32.62
CA SER A 455 8.50 -9.14 -31.77
C SER A 455 8.36 -7.69 -31.25
N GLY A 456 7.28 -6.99 -31.62
CA GLY A 456 7.12 -5.54 -31.39
C GLY A 456 6.48 -5.20 -30.04
N THR A 457 6.45 -3.90 -29.73
CA THR A 457 5.69 -3.39 -28.58
C THR A 457 4.51 -2.55 -29.05
N LEU A 458 3.33 -2.80 -28.50
CA LEU A 458 2.23 -1.83 -28.46
C LEU A 458 2.33 -1.03 -27.17
N SER A 459 2.32 0.28 -27.24
CA SER A 459 2.31 1.16 -26.06
C SER A 459 1.18 2.16 -26.08
N THR A 460 0.73 2.60 -24.91
CA THR A 460 -0.04 3.85 -24.79
C THR A 460 0.88 5.06 -24.94
N ASP A 461 0.34 6.22 -25.33
CA ASP A 461 1.13 7.40 -25.67
C ASP A 461 1.74 8.16 -24.47
N GLY A 462 1.40 7.77 -23.23
CA GLY A 462 1.92 8.39 -22.01
C GLY A 462 1.38 9.80 -21.78
N SER A 463 0.25 10.16 -22.39
CA SER A 463 -0.38 11.47 -22.26
C SER A 463 -1.44 11.54 -21.14
N GLU A 464 -1.35 10.65 -20.16
CA GLU A 464 -2.40 10.41 -19.16
C GLU A 464 -3.70 10.02 -19.85
N MET A 465 -3.66 8.94 -20.62
CA MET A 465 -4.81 8.45 -21.38
C MET A 465 -5.66 7.44 -20.61
N ASN A 466 -6.98 7.42 -20.86
CA ASN A 466 -7.88 6.37 -20.39
C ASN A 466 -8.21 5.41 -21.54
N LEU A 467 -7.50 4.28 -21.62
CA LEU A 467 -7.82 3.22 -22.57
C LEU A 467 -9.04 2.44 -22.07
N THR A 468 -10.19 2.63 -22.72
CA THR A 468 -11.41 1.92 -22.30
C THR A 468 -11.62 0.62 -23.08
N ILE A 469 -11.86 -0.49 -22.37
CA ILE A 469 -12.04 -1.84 -22.91
C ILE A 469 -13.45 -2.35 -22.58
N GLY A 470 -14.19 -2.83 -23.58
CA GLY A 470 -15.56 -3.32 -23.41
C GLY A 470 -15.64 -4.74 -22.88
N ASN A 471 -15.07 -5.68 -23.62
CA ASN A 471 -15.24 -7.12 -23.40
C ASN A 471 -13.91 -7.83 -23.15
N ARG A 472 -12.92 -7.64 -24.04
CA ARG A 472 -11.68 -8.44 -24.04
C ARG A 472 -10.47 -7.62 -24.45
N LEU A 473 -9.38 -7.77 -23.70
CA LEU A 473 -8.02 -7.39 -24.10
C LEU A 473 -7.16 -8.66 -24.11
N GLU A 474 -6.58 -9.01 -25.25
CA GLU A 474 -5.77 -10.21 -25.41
C GLU A 474 -4.38 -9.87 -25.93
N VAL A 475 -3.33 -10.29 -25.21
CA VAL A 475 -1.94 -10.20 -25.63
C VAL A 475 -1.48 -11.61 -26.05
N VAL A 476 -1.40 -11.83 -27.36
CA VAL A 476 -1.05 -13.12 -27.98
C VAL A 476 0.46 -13.31 -28.03
N ASP A 477 1.17 -12.34 -28.61
CA ASP A 477 2.62 -12.32 -28.77
C ASP A 477 3.17 -10.89 -28.67
N GLY A 478 4.46 -10.78 -28.34
CA GLY A 478 5.14 -9.52 -28.06
C GLY A 478 4.64 -8.80 -26.82
N ALA A 479 4.78 -7.47 -26.79
CA ALA A 479 4.53 -6.69 -25.58
C ALA A 479 3.38 -5.69 -25.74
N PHE A 480 2.51 -5.62 -24.73
CA PHE A 480 1.64 -4.47 -24.49
C PHE A 480 2.14 -3.71 -23.25
N VAL A 481 2.43 -2.42 -23.42
CA VAL A 481 2.95 -1.54 -22.37
C VAL A 481 1.95 -0.41 -22.11
N LEU A 482 1.34 -0.43 -20.92
CA LEU A 482 0.64 0.74 -20.40
C LEU A 482 1.69 1.70 -19.82
N THR A 483 1.88 2.84 -20.47
CA THR A 483 2.85 3.88 -20.10
C THR A 483 2.41 4.59 -18.80
N ALA A 484 3.37 5.15 -18.06
CA ALA A 484 3.11 5.83 -16.80
C ALA A 484 2.09 6.98 -16.91
N GLY A 485 1.05 6.97 -16.07
CA GLY A 485 -0.02 7.97 -16.06
C GLY A 485 -1.30 7.52 -16.77
N ASP A 486 -1.21 6.48 -17.59
CA ASP A 486 -2.30 5.99 -18.40
C ASP A 486 -3.10 4.89 -17.66
N ASP A 487 -4.41 4.88 -17.83
CA ASP A 487 -5.33 3.93 -17.20
C ASP A 487 -5.93 2.95 -18.23
N ILE A 488 -6.31 1.76 -17.76
CA ILE A 488 -7.25 0.86 -18.43
C ILE A 488 -8.57 0.84 -17.65
N GLU A 489 -9.68 1.15 -18.31
CA GLU A 489 -11.02 1.12 -17.72
C GLU A 489 -11.97 0.16 -18.44
N GLY A 490 -12.67 -0.68 -17.70
CA GLY A 490 -13.78 -1.48 -18.24
C GLY A 490 -15.00 -0.63 -18.54
N ARG A 491 -15.31 -0.38 -19.82
CA ARG A 491 -16.53 0.33 -20.27
C ARG A 491 -17.10 -0.16 -21.60
N ASP A 492 -18.43 -0.14 -21.73
CA ASP A 492 -19.10 -0.33 -23.02
C ASP A 492 -19.12 0.96 -23.87
N LEU A 493 -19.60 0.88 -25.12
CA LEU A 493 -19.72 2.04 -26.01
C LEU A 493 -20.65 3.14 -25.47
N ALA A 494 -21.54 2.83 -24.52
CA ALA A 494 -22.41 3.81 -23.87
C ALA A 494 -21.75 4.45 -22.62
N GLY A 495 -20.50 4.06 -22.30
CA GLY A 495 -19.74 4.55 -21.16
C GLY A 495 -20.09 3.88 -19.83
N ASN A 496 -20.97 2.87 -19.82
CA ASN A 496 -21.32 2.12 -18.62
C ASN A 496 -20.14 1.23 -18.22
N ALA A 497 -19.94 1.05 -16.91
CA ALA A 497 -18.88 0.18 -16.40
C ALA A 497 -19.10 -1.28 -16.84
N THR A 498 -18.04 -1.94 -17.32
CA THR A 498 -18.02 -3.36 -17.67
C THR A 498 -16.87 -4.08 -16.95
N THR A 499 -16.92 -5.41 -16.96
CA THR A 499 -15.88 -6.27 -16.37
C THR A 499 -15.17 -7.08 -17.45
N PRO A 500 -14.30 -6.46 -18.27
CA PRO A 500 -13.65 -7.14 -19.37
C PRO A 500 -12.65 -8.21 -18.89
N GLU A 501 -12.42 -9.22 -19.73
CA GLU A 501 -11.37 -10.23 -19.54
C GLU A 501 -10.04 -9.76 -20.14
N ILE A 502 -8.97 -9.83 -19.35
CA ILE A 502 -7.61 -9.58 -19.80
C ILE A 502 -6.89 -10.93 -19.92
N ILE A 503 -6.40 -11.24 -21.12
CA ILE A 503 -5.75 -12.51 -21.46
C ILE A 503 -4.32 -12.21 -21.88
N VAL A 504 -3.35 -12.90 -21.29
CA VAL A 504 -1.94 -12.86 -21.69
C VAL A 504 -1.52 -14.29 -22.02
N ARG A 505 -1.29 -14.58 -23.30
CA ARG A 505 -0.86 -15.88 -23.81
C ARG A 505 0.64 -16.09 -23.55
N SER A 506 1.15 -17.30 -23.80
CA SER A 506 2.54 -17.67 -23.49
C SER A 506 3.62 -16.84 -24.22
N GLY A 507 3.33 -16.29 -25.40
CA GLY A 507 4.22 -15.34 -26.10
C GLY A 507 4.04 -13.89 -25.64
N GLY A 508 2.94 -13.59 -24.95
CA GLY A 508 2.55 -12.25 -24.57
C GLY A 508 3.23 -11.73 -23.31
N VAL A 509 3.53 -10.44 -23.33
CA VAL A 509 4.02 -9.67 -22.19
C VAL A 509 3.12 -8.47 -21.95
N LEU A 510 2.44 -8.42 -20.81
CA LEU A 510 1.73 -7.22 -20.35
C LEU A 510 2.60 -6.49 -19.34
N THR A 511 2.95 -5.24 -19.62
CA THR A 511 3.69 -4.37 -18.69
C THR A 511 2.85 -3.16 -18.34
N VAL A 512 2.72 -2.88 -17.06
CA VAL A 512 2.09 -1.66 -16.57
C VAL A 512 3.13 -0.79 -15.88
N GLN A 513 3.44 0.35 -16.48
CA GLN A 513 4.44 1.31 -16.01
C GLN A 513 3.78 2.43 -15.19
N GLY A 514 4.50 2.94 -14.19
CA GLY A 514 4.16 4.18 -13.49
C GLY A 514 3.32 4.03 -12.21
N ASP A 515 3.32 5.11 -11.43
CA ASP A 515 2.74 5.19 -10.07
C ASP A 515 1.28 5.65 -10.05
N THR A 516 0.77 6.09 -11.20
CA THR A 516 -0.53 6.78 -11.37
C THR A 516 -1.47 6.05 -12.34
N SER A 517 -1.08 4.85 -12.78
CA SER A 517 -1.80 4.04 -13.76
C SER A 517 -2.79 3.10 -13.08
N TYR A 518 -4.07 3.14 -13.48
CA TYR A 518 -5.13 2.29 -12.92
C TYR A 518 -5.58 1.20 -13.90
N ILE A 519 -5.91 0.02 -13.38
CA ILE A 519 -6.72 -1.01 -14.08
C ILE A 519 -7.97 -1.25 -13.24
N ARG A 520 -9.12 -0.78 -13.72
CA ARG A 520 -10.40 -0.76 -12.97
C ARG A 520 -11.63 -0.95 -13.85
N SER A 521 -12.78 -1.23 -13.22
CA SER A 521 -14.09 -1.19 -13.88
C SER A 521 -14.77 0.15 -13.64
N GLY A 522 -15.00 0.96 -14.69
CA GLY A 522 -15.56 2.31 -14.53
C GLY A 522 -14.60 3.31 -13.88
N THR A 523 -15.13 4.33 -13.17
CA THR A 523 -14.34 5.46 -12.61
C THR A 523 -13.87 5.26 -11.17
N ALA A 524 -14.41 4.27 -10.45
CA ALA A 524 -14.10 4.09 -9.03
C ALA A 524 -12.78 3.31 -8.86
N ASP A 525 -11.83 3.87 -8.12
CA ASP A 525 -10.49 3.26 -7.92
C ASP A 525 -10.56 1.86 -7.27
N THR A 526 -11.64 1.58 -6.55
CA THR A 526 -11.89 0.30 -5.86
C THR A 526 -12.71 -0.69 -6.69
N ALA A 527 -13.15 -0.34 -7.89
CA ALA A 527 -13.94 -1.23 -8.73
C ALA A 527 -13.05 -2.20 -9.48
N ALA A 528 -13.22 -3.50 -9.22
CA ALA A 528 -12.44 -4.54 -9.87
C ALA A 528 -12.81 -4.64 -11.36
N ILE A 529 -11.80 -4.62 -12.23
CA ILE A 529 -11.93 -5.10 -13.60
C ILE A 529 -12.24 -6.61 -13.57
N GLY A 530 -12.62 -7.19 -14.71
CA GLY A 530 -12.94 -8.62 -14.81
C GLY A 530 -11.76 -9.54 -14.52
N ARG A 531 -11.69 -10.66 -15.24
CA ARG A 531 -10.73 -11.72 -14.97
C ARG A 531 -9.39 -11.43 -15.65
N LEU A 532 -8.27 -11.71 -14.96
CA LEU A 532 -6.95 -11.87 -15.60
C LEU A 532 -6.70 -13.36 -15.85
N ARG A 533 -6.37 -13.74 -17.09
CA ARG A 533 -5.84 -15.08 -17.45
C ARG A 533 -4.44 -14.93 -18.00
N ASN A 534 -3.44 -15.44 -17.30
CA ASN A 534 -2.04 -15.27 -17.65
C ASN A 534 -1.35 -16.62 -17.86
N ALA A 535 -0.90 -16.90 -19.08
CA ALA A 535 0.04 -17.96 -19.43
C ALA A 535 1.41 -17.40 -19.88
N GLY A 536 1.54 -16.07 -20.00
CA GLY A 536 2.77 -15.37 -20.38
C GLY A 536 3.38 -14.60 -19.21
N THR A 537 3.83 -13.37 -19.46
CA THR A 537 4.44 -12.52 -18.43
C THR A 537 3.63 -11.27 -18.15
N VAL A 538 3.29 -11.01 -16.89
CA VAL A 538 2.68 -9.75 -16.43
C VAL A 538 3.67 -9.04 -15.51
N ARG A 539 4.02 -7.78 -15.83
CA ARG A 539 4.91 -6.93 -15.03
C ARG A 539 4.16 -5.71 -14.51
N LEU A 540 4.22 -5.51 -13.19
CA LEU A 540 3.53 -4.41 -12.51
C LEU A 540 4.57 -3.49 -11.84
N TYR A 541 4.67 -2.25 -12.32
CA TYR A 541 5.49 -1.15 -11.77
C TYR A 541 4.56 -0.08 -11.11
N GLY A 542 5.06 0.79 -10.22
CA GLY A 542 4.30 1.70 -9.32
C GLY A 542 4.99 2.06 -7.97
N THR A 543 4.49 3.01 -7.16
CA THR A 543 5.07 3.27 -5.82
C THR A 543 4.03 3.35 -4.70
N ASP A 544 2.74 3.46 -5.02
CA ASP A 544 1.69 3.51 -4.02
C ASP A 544 1.15 2.11 -3.67
N ILE A 545 1.07 1.87 -2.37
CA ILE A 545 0.66 0.62 -1.71
C ILE A 545 -0.87 0.49 -1.63
N SER A 546 -1.59 1.53 -2.07
CA SER A 546 -3.01 1.69 -1.75
C SER A 546 -3.97 1.33 -2.87
N ILE A 547 -3.73 1.65 -4.15
CA ILE A 547 -4.73 1.42 -5.22
C ILE A 547 -4.04 1.42 -6.60
N GLY A 548 -4.39 0.48 -7.50
CA GLY A 548 -3.85 0.48 -8.87
C GLY A 548 -4.38 -0.64 -9.76
N TYR A 549 -4.23 -1.91 -9.36
CA TYR A 549 -4.56 -3.06 -10.23
C TYR A 549 -5.59 -4.00 -9.61
N ASN A 550 -6.87 -3.70 -9.79
CA ASN A 550 -7.94 -4.43 -9.11
C ASN A 550 -8.60 -5.42 -10.08
N PHE A 551 -8.25 -6.70 -9.97
CA PHE A 551 -8.88 -7.79 -10.74
C PHE A 551 -9.86 -8.56 -9.84
N SER A 552 -11.00 -8.93 -10.40
CA SER A 552 -12.02 -9.75 -9.72
C SER A 552 -11.54 -11.17 -9.46
N ASP A 553 -10.86 -11.78 -10.43
CA ASP A 553 -10.14 -13.03 -10.28
C ASP A 553 -8.85 -12.99 -11.12
N VAL A 554 -7.77 -13.59 -10.61
CA VAL A 554 -6.51 -13.74 -11.34
C VAL A 554 -6.17 -15.21 -11.51
N TYR A 555 -6.06 -15.67 -12.74
CA TYR A 555 -5.69 -17.03 -13.11
C TYR A 555 -4.33 -17.05 -13.76
N ASN A 556 -3.31 -17.40 -13.00
CA ASN A 556 -1.98 -17.63 -13.54
C ASN A 556 -1.89 -19.11 -13.95
N GLU A 557 -2.06 -19.35 -15.25
CA GLU A 557 -2.01 -20.65 -15.90
C GLU A 557 -0.57 -21.20 -15.94
N ASP A 558 -0.39 -22.44 -16.42
CA ASP A 558 0.93 -23.09 -16.44
C ASP A 558 1.88 -22.32 -17.37
N GLY A 559 3.10 -22.05 -16.91
CA GLY A 559 4.08 -21.20 -17.59
C GLY A 559 3.93 -19.70 -17.29
N GLY A 560 2.83 -19.29 -16.66
CA GLY A 560 2.54 -17.89 -16.36
C GLY A 560 3.44 -17.30 -15.27
N ILE A 561 3.99 -16.11 -15.52
CA ILE A 561 4.82 -15.35 -14.59
C ILE A 561 4.13 -14.02 -14.28
N ILE A 562 3.93 -13.72 -12.99
CA ILE A 562 3.54 -12.39 -12.52
C ILE A 562 4.70 -11.81 -11.73
N GLU A 563 5.28 -10.73 -12.23
CA GLU A 563 6.35 -9.96 -11.60
C GLU A 563 5.79 -8.68 -11.01
N VAL A 564 5.87 -8.58 -9.68
CA VAL A 564 5.42 -7.40 -8.95
C VAL A 564 6.66 -6.65 -8.50
N PHE A 565 6.89 -5.49 -9.09
CA PHE A 565 7.97 -4.61 -8.66
C PHE A 565 7.51 -3.72 -7.49
N THR A 566 6.20 -3.61 -7.27
CA THR A 566 5.59 -2.49 -6.52
C THR A 566 4.33 -2.91 -5.74
N GLY A 567 3.45 -1.99 -5.33
CA GLY A 567 2.21 -2.31 -4.61
C GLY A 567 1.16 -2.97 -5.50
N TRP A 568 0.68 -4.17 -5.16
CA TRP A 568 -0.45 -4.82 -5.84
C TRP A 568 -1.50 -5.30 -4.85
N ARG A 569 -2.76 -4.91 -5.05
CA ARG A 569 -3.91 -5.43 -4.32
C ARG A 569 -4.75 -6.33 -5.22
N SER A 570 -4.84 -7.61 -4.90
CA SER A 570 -5.72 -8.54 -5.63
C SER A 570 -6.90 -8.93 -4.76
N SER A 571 -8.11 -8.92 -5.34
CA SER A 571 -9.32 -9.38 -4.65
C SER A 571 -9.32 -10.91 -4.54
N ARG A 572 -8.79 -11.64 -5.53
CA ARG A 572 -8.66 -13.10 -5.50
C ARG A 572 -7.61 -13.61 -6.49
N LEU A 573 -6.56 -14.28 -6.00
CA LEU A 573 -5.57 -14.98 -6.83
C LEU A 573 -5.88 -16.49 -6.84
N LEU A 574 -6.21 -17.03 -8.02
CA LEU A 574 -6.64 -18.41 -8.25
C LEU A 574 -5.66 -19.12 -9.18
N ARG A 575 -4.89 -20.08 -8.67
CA ARG A 575 -3.77 -20.75 -9.39
C ARG A 575 -2.64 -19.75 -9.66
N ALA A 576 -1.55 -19.90 -8.92
CA ALA A 576 -0.29 -19.26 -9.25
C ALA A 576 0.62 -20.35 -9.83
N ASP A 577 1.20 -20.18 -11.02
CA ASP A 577 2.47 -20.84 -11.31
C ASP A 577 3.58 -20.04 -10.62
N THR A 578 4.18 -19.05 -11.28
CA THR A 578 5.20 -18.20 -10.64
C THR A 578 4.67 -16.81 -10.27
N LEU A 579 4.68 -16.49 -8.98
CA LEU A 579 4.50 -15.12 -8.47
C LEU A 579 5.83 -14.63 -7.90
N LEU A 580 6.44 -13.61 -8.53
CA LEU A 580 7.70 -13.02 -8.13
C LEU A 580 7.47 -11.64 -7.53
N LEU A 581 7.83 -11.47 -6.26
CA LEU A 581 7.73 -10.20 -5.53
C LEU A 581 9.14 -9.62 -5.35
N ASN A 582 9.43 -8.50 -6.02
CA ASN A 582 10.75 -7.86 -6.02
C ASN A 582 10.96 -6.91 -4.83
N ALA A 583 12.21 -6.49 -4.61
CA ALA A 583 12.54 -5.57 -3.51
C ALA A 583 11.68 -4.29 -3.58
N GLY A 584 11.11 -3.88 -2.44
CA GLY A 584 10.20 -2.73 -2.37
C GLY A 584 8.74 -3.03 -2.74
N SER A 585 8.45 -4.17 -3.36
CA SER A 585 7.08 -4.56 -3.70
C SER A 585 6.24 -4.90 -2.47
N VAL A 586 4.93 -4.66 -2.57
CA VAL A 586 3.96 -5.04 -1.54
C VAL A 586 2.74 -5.69 -2.18
N PHE A 587 2.65 -7.01 -2.09
CA PHE A 587 1.47 -7.75 -2.55
C PHE A 587 0.48 -7.92 -1.40
N THR A 588 -0.74 -7.40 -1.53
CA THR A 588 -1.79 -7.46 -0.52
C THR A 588 -2.95 -8.35 -0.97
N THR A 589 -3.34 -9.29 -0.12
CA THR A 589 -4.46 -10.21 -0.34
C THR A 589 -5.73 -9.74 0.38
N SER A 590 -6.90 -9.90 -0.24
CA SER A 590 -8.20 -9.49 0.31
C SER A 590 -8.72 -10.37 1.47
N THR A 591 -9.85 -9.98 2.07
CA THR A 591 -10.50 -10.63 3.20
C THR A 591 -11.19 -11.97 2.86
N THR A 592 -11.51 -12.22 1.59
CA THR A 592 -12.09 -13.48 1.13
C THR A 592 -10.96 -14.45 0.73
N THR A 593 -11.01 -15.68 1.23
CA THR A 593 -9.97 -16.74 1.15
C THR A 593 -9.10 -16.68 -0.11
N ASN A 594 -7.84 -16.29 0.05
CA ASN A 594 -6.82 -16.38 -1.00
C ASN A 594 -6.18 -17.78 -0.94
N ILE A 595 -6.47 -18.60 -1.95
CA ILE A 595 -5.95 -19.97 -2.06
C ILE A 595 -4.84 -19.97 -3.10
N LEU A 596 -3.58 -19.97 -2.63
CA LEU A 596 -2.48 -20.48 -3.44
C LEU A 596 -2.64 -22.01 -3.49
N THR A 597 -3.21 -22.52 -4.59
CA THR A 597 -3.35 -23.97 -4.80
C THR A 597 -1.97 -24.63 -4.82
N SER A 598 -1.92 -25.92 -4.47
CA SER A 598 -0.74 -26.74 -4.15
C SER A 598 0.35 -26.88 -5.23
N ALA A 599 0.24 -26.23 -6.38
CA ALA A 599 1.20 -26.34 -7.49
C ALA A 599 2.06 -25.08 -7.74
N GLY A 600 1.77 -23.95 -7.07
CA GLY A 600 2.41 -22.67 -7.34
C GLY A 600 3.67 -22.32 -6.56
N ARG A 601 4.62 -21.65 -7.21
CA ARG A 601 5.85 -21.08 -6.65
C ARG A 601 5.70 -19.58 -6.40
N THR A 602 5.68 -19.17 -5.13
CA THR A 602 5.81 -17.75 -4.76
C THR A 602 7.24 -17.45 -4.33
N VAL A 603 7.88 -16.48 -4.98
CA VAL A 603 9.24 -16.03 -4.65
C VAL A 603 9.16 -14.64 -4.06
N LEU A 604 9.44 -14.54 -2.77
CA LEU A 604 9.49 -13.28 -2.03
C LEU A 604 10.96 -12.86 -1.89
N ASN A 605 11.41 -11.88 -2.68
CA ASN A 605 12.78 -11.37 -2.63
C ASN A 605 13.03 -10.50 -1.39
N ALA A 606 14.31 -10.27 -1.07
CA ALA A 606 14.69 -9.38 0.03
C ALA A 606 14.11 -7.97 -0.18
N GLY A 607 13.53 -7.40 0.88
CA GLY A 607 12.85 -6.10 0.82
C GLY A 607 11.41 -6.12 0.28
N ALA A 608 10.92 -7.25 -0.22
CA ALA A 608 9.51 -7.41 -0.61
C ALA A 608 8.60 -7.68 0.60
N THR A 609 7.31 -7.33 0.51
CA THR A 609 6.29 -7.63 1.53
C THR A 609 5.10 -8.39 0.93
N TYR A 610 4.73 -9.52 1.53
CA TYR A 610 3.46 -10.21 1.28
C TYR A 610 2.50 -9.92 2.44
N ARG A 611 1.46 -9.13 2.21
CA ARG A 611 0.47 -8.69 3.20
C ARG A 611 -0.83 -9.49 3.13
N ILE A 612 -1.29 -9.94 4.29
CA ILE A 612 -2.48 -10.76 4.46
C ILE A 612 -3.56 -10.02 5.24
N LEU A 613 -4.71 -9.77 4.60
CA LEU A 613 -5.89 -9.20 5.26
C LEU A 613 -6.96 -10.25 5.60
N GLY A 614 -6.97 -11.42 4.95
CA GLY A 614 -7.93 -12.50 5.20
C GLY A 614 -7.59 -13.38 6.41
N SER A 615 -8.60 -14.05 6.96
CA SER A 615 -8.49 -14.89 8.17
C SER A 615 -7.94 -16.30 7.93
N GLY A 616 -7.98 -16.82 6.69
CA GLY A 616 -7.69 -18.23 6.35
C GLY A 616 -6.74 -18.45 5.18
N VAL A 617 -5.61 -17.74 5.12
CA VAL A 617 -4.65 -17.90 4.01
C VAL A 617 -3.72 -19.09 4.27
N ASN A 618 -3.79 -20.08 3.38
CA ASN A 618 -2.83 -21.18 3.30
C ASN A 618 -1.81 -20.87 2.19
N PHE A 619 -0.54 -20.77 2.54
CA PHE A 619 0.53 -20.66 1.56
C PHE A 619 0.86 -22.02 0.95
N SER A 620 1.31 -22.02 -0.32
CA SER A 620 1.86 -23.22 -0.93
C SER A 620 3.13 -23.71 -0.22
N SER A 621 3.48 -24.98 -0.44
CA SER A 621 4.71 -25.62 0.04
C SER A 621 5.98 -25.10 -0.67
N PHE A 622 5.85 -24.31 -1.74
CA PHE A 622 6.96 -23.91 -2.62
C PHE A 622 7.35 -22.43 -2.48
N MET A 623 7.00 -21.76 -1.38
CA MET A 623 7.39 -20.37 -1.15
C MET A 623 8.90 -20.24 -0.85
N THR A 624 9.61 -19.39 -1.60
CA THR A 624 10.93 -18.88 -1.19
C THR A 624 10.73 -17.58 -0.40
N ASN A 625 11.13 -17.55 0.88
CA ASN A 625 10.86 -16.44 1.78
C ASN A 625 12.15 -15.69 2.17
N ASN A 626 12.53 -14.67 1.40
CA ASN A 626 13.65 -13.77 1.72
C ASN A 626 13.18 -12.36 2.15
N GLY A 627 11.87 -12.08 2.12
CA GLY A 627 11.28 -10.78 2.48
C GLY A 627 10.44 -10.81 3.77
N THR A 628 9.43 -9.94 3.84
CA THR A 628 8.49 -9.83 4.97
C THR A 628 7.15 -10.48 4.65
N VAL A 629 6.68 -11.36 5.52
CA VAL A 629 5.27 -11.78 5.53
C VAL A 629 4.54 -10.98 6.61
N GLU A 630 3.54 -10.21 6.22
CA GLU A 630 2.76 -9.34 7.12
C GLU A 630 1.32 -9.86 7.28
N TYR A 631 0.90 -10.13 8.51
CA TYR A 631 -0.48 -10.42 8.87
C TYR A 631 -1.13 -9.14 9.41
N ALA A 632 -2.02 -8.54 8.63
CA ALA A 632 -2.52 -7.18 8.82
C ALA A 632 -4.06 -7.09 8.86
N SER A 633 -4.76 -8.09 9.39
CA SER A 633 -6.21 -8.01 9.58
C SER A 633 -6.59 -7.46 10.96
N ASP A 634 -7.67 -6.69 11.01
CA ASP A 634 -8.38 -6.36 12.25
C ASP A 634 -9.19 -7.55 12.80
N ASP A 635 -9.50 -8.53 11.95
CA ASP A 635 -10.10 -9.80 12.36
C ASP A 635 -9.04 -10.81 12.81
N ALA A 636 -9.49 -11.86 13.51
CA ALA A 636 -8.60 -12.95 13.90
C ALA A 636 -8.00 -13.66 12.66
N GLN A 637 -6.70 -13.97 12.70
CA GLN A 637 -6.00 -14.67 11.62
C GLN A 637 -5.26 -15.89 12.14
N THR A 638 -5.21 -16.96 11.35
CA THR A 638 -4.31 -18.09 11.58
C THR A 638 -2.97 -17.85 10.89
N VAL A 639 -1.89 -17.98 11.66
CA VAL A 639 -0.52 -17.89 11.15
C VAL A 639 -0.06 -19.28 10.71
N SER A 640 0.42 -19.41 9.47
CA SER A 640 0.82 -20.71 8.93
C SER A 640 2.04 -21.30 9.65
N ASP A 641 2.03 -22.61 9.88
CA ASP A 641 3.15 -23.36 10.47
C ASP A 641 4.32 -23.49 9.48
N ARG A 642 5.26 -22.55 9.55
CA ARG A 642 6.51 -22.54 8.76
C ARG A 642 7.60 -21.68 9.39
N THR A 643 8.80 -21.80 8.87
CA THR A 643 9.93 -20.89 9.13
C THR A 643 9.75 -19.60 8.32
N TYR A 644 10.04 -18.45 8.92
CA TYR A 644 10.00 -17.16 8.24
C TYR A 644 11.38 -16.52 8.22
N LYS A 645 11.70 -15.73 7.18
CA LYS A 645 12.83 -14.79 7.28
C LYS A 645 12.43 -13.64 8.18
N LYS A 646 11.38 -12.91 7.79
CA LYS A 646 10.77 -11.87 8.59
C LYS A 646 9.25 -12.03 8.60
N VAL A 647 8.66 -11.98 9.80
CA VAL A 647 7.21 -11.99 9.99
C VAL A 647 6.80 -10.75 10.77
N ARG A 648 5.74 -10.08 10.30
CA ARG A 648 5.15 -8.89 10.93
C ARG A 648 3.69 -9.16 11.25
N PHE A 649 3.27 -8.76 12.44
CA PHE A 649 1.90 -8.76 12.90
C PHE A 649 1.48 -7.31 13.13
N SER A 650 0.47 -6.87 12.38
CA SER A 650 -0.11 -5.53 12.46
C SER A 650 -1.62 -5.62 12.64
N ASN A 651 -2.25 -4.51 13.02
CA ASN A 651 -3.70 -4.36 13.24
C ASN A 651 -4.27 -5.21 14.40
N ALA A 652 -5.45 -4.85 14.89
CA ALA A 652 -5.93 -5.26 16.23
C ALA A 652 -6.27 -6.77 16.36
N GLY A 653 -6.48 -7.47 15.25
CA GLY A 653 -6.92 -8.87 15.26
C GLY A 653 -5.92 -9.82 15.92
N THR A 654 -6.42 -10.79 16.69
CA THR A 654 -5.55 -11.82 17.29
C THR A 654 -4.98 -12.74 16.22
N LYS A 655 -3.64 -12.86 16.19
CA LYS A 655 -2.90 -13.72 15.28
C LYS A 655 -2.59 -15.02 15.99
N SER A 656 -3.22 -16.12 15.60
CA SER A 656 -3.07 -17.43 16.24
C SER A 656 -2.06 -18.28 15.49
N TRP A 657 -0.91 -18.53 16.11
CA TRP A 657 0.15 -19.35 15.52
C TRP A 657 0.18 -20.71 16.19
N THR A 658 -0.38 -21.71 15.51
CA THR A 658 -0.38 -23.10 15.97
C THR A 658 0.80 -23.83 15.36
N LEU A 659 1.76 -24.25 16.18
CA LEU A 659 2.98 -24.90 15.70
C LEU A 659 3.05 -26.37 16.14
N THR A 660 3.54 -27.21 15.23
CA THR A 660 3.74 -28.65 15.48
C THR A 660 5.12 -28.99 16.05
N ALA A 661 6.08 -28.06 15.98
CA ALA A 661 7.44 -28.19 16.51
C ALA A 661 8.10 -26.80 16.64
N ASN A 662 9.33 -26.74 17.17
CA ASN A 662 10.11 -25.51 17.23
C ASN A 662 10.20 -24.83 15.86
N ARG A 663 10.11 -23.50 15.85
CA ARG A 663 10.25 -22.67 14.64
C ARG A 663 11.13 -21.47 14.93
N THR A 664 11.80 -21.04 13.87
CA THR A 664 12.66 -19.87 13.89
C THR A 664 12.15 -18.86 12.88
N ALA A 665 12.18 -17.59 13.24
CA ALA A 665 12.17 -16.47 12.32
C ALA A 665 13.40 -15.59 12.58
N ASP A 666 13.99 -14.97 11.55
CA ASP A 666 15.09 -14.02 11.81
C ASP A 666 14.57 -12.77 12.50
N THR A 667 13.42 -12.27 12.05
CA THR A 667 12.74 -11.13 12.65
C THR A 667 11.28 -11.43 12.92
N ILE A 668 10.84 -11.13 14.14
CA ILE A 668 9.43 -11.12 14.54
C ILE A 668 9.09 -9.68 14.94
N GLU A 669 8.12 -9.08 14.26
CA GLU A 669 7.65 -7.71 14.51
C GLU A 669 6.18 -7.73 14.94
N LEU A 670 5.88 -7.12 16.08
CA LEU A 670 4.51 -6.81 16.53
C LEU A 670 4.36 -5.29 16.56
N SER A 671 3.37 -4.76 15.84
CA SER A 671 3.11 -3.34 15.76
C SER A 671 1.69 -2.94 16.16
N GLY A 672 1.57 -1.75 16.74
CA GLY A 672 0.28 -1.18 17.14
C GLY A 672 -0.42 -2.03 18.20
N THR A 673 -1.66 -2.44 17.93
CA THR A 673 -2.49 -3.24 18.85
C THR A 673 -2.46 -4.74 18.54
N ALA A 674 -1.59 -5.20 17.63
CA ALA A 674 -1.56 -6.58 17.19
C ALA A 674 -1.14 -7.56 18.29
N SER A 675 -1.97 -8.58 18.55
CA SER A 675 -1.66 -9.61 19.55
C SER A 675 -1.37 -10.95 18.90
N LEU A 676 -0.33 -11.64 19.38
CA LEU A 676 0.07 -12.98 18.94
C LEU A 676 -0.29 -14.00 20.01
N SER A 677 -1.02 -15.04 19.64
CA SER A 677 -1.36 -16.17 20.51
C SER A 677 -0.69 -17.44 20.01
N LEU A 678 0.04 -18.13 20.88
CA LEU A 678 0.69 -19.40 20.61
C LEU A 678 -0.17 -20.53 21.18
N SER A 679 -0.50 -21.53 20.38
CA SER A 679 -1.27 -22.69 20.81
C SER A 679 -0.69 -23.99 20.25
N SER A 680 -0.77 -25.09 21.01
CA SER A 680 -0.31 -26.41 20.56
C SER A 680 -0.88 -27.55 21.39
N ALA A 681 -0.73 -28.77 20.85
CA ALA A 681 -0.90 -30.02 21.58
C ALA A 681 0.34 -30.41 22.42
N SER A 682 1.51 -29.78 22.22
CA SER A 682 2.75 -30.02 22.97
C SER A 682 3.63 -28.76 23.01
N PRO A 683 4.39 -28.51 24.10
CA PRO A 683 5.21 -27.30 24.24
C PRO A 683 6.27 -27.13 23.13
N TYR A 684 6.38 -25.94 22.56
CA TYR A 684 7.42 -25.58 21.58
C TYR A 684 8.05 -24.21 21.89
N ILE A 685 9.17 -23.93 21.21
CA ILE A 685 9.85 -22.63 21.24
C ILE A 685 9.71 -21.94 19.88
N LEU A 686 9.18 -20.71 19.90
CA LEU A 686 9.24 -19.78 18.78
C LEU A 686 10.45 -18.85 18.95
N THR A 687 11.42 -18.95 18.06
CA THR A 687 12.69 -18.21 18.15
C THR A 687 12.75 -17.04 17.18
N ALA A 688 12.98 -15.84 17.67
CA ALA A 688 13.48 -14.70 16.90
C ALA A 688 15.02 -14.73 16.89
N SER A 689 15.64 -15.24 15.82
CA SER A 689 17.09 -15.50 15.78
C SER A 689 17.92 -14.21 15.78
N GLN A 690 17.41 -13.12 15.18
CA GLN A 690 18.10 -11.83 15.09
C GLN A 690 17.38 -10.71 15.82
N LEU A 691 16.06 -10.56 15.66
CA LEU A 691 15.33 -9.42 16.22
C LEU A 691 13.90 -9.80 16.63
N LEU A 692 13.56 -9.53 17.90
CA LEU A 692 12.18 -9.35 18.33
C LEU A 692 11.91 -7.86 18.46
N SER A 693 10.91 -7.35 17.74
CA SER A 693 10.47 -5.97 17.83
C SER A 693 9.02 -5.89 18.29
N MET A 694 8.76 -5.15 19.35
CA MET A 694 7.45 -4.98 19.97
C MET A 694 7.19 -3.49 20.18
N SER A 695 6.41 -2.87 19.28
CA SER A 695 5.93 -1.50 19.48
C SER A 695 4.55 -1.41 20.11
N GLY A 696 3.91 -2.56 20.34
CA GLY A 696 2.67 -2.73 21.09
C GLY A 696 2.11 -4.15 20.94
N GLY A 697 1.00 -4.43 21.63
CA GLY A 697 0.33 -5.73 21.64
C GLY A 697 1.07 -6.85 22.36
N ASN A 698 0.34 -7.91 22.74
CA ASN A 698 0.88 -8.96 23.61
C ASN A 698 1.23 -10.24 22.83
N ILE A 699 2.27 -10.94 23.27
CA ILE A 699 2.54 -12.33 22.88
C ILE A 699 2.06 -13.23 24.02
N THR A 700 0.97 -13.96 23.81
CA THR A 700 0.48 -14.95 24.78
C THR A 700 1.03 -16.33 24.43
N THR A 701 1.87 -16.90 25.30
CA THR A 701 2.57 -18.15 24.98
C THR A 701 1.90 -19.40 25.54
N GLY A 702 1.11 -19.27 26.61
CA GLY A 702 0.53 -20.42 27.31
C GLY A 702 1.64 -21.31 27.92
N THR A 703 1.68 -22.58 27.52
CA THR A 703 2.77 -23.52 27.88
C THR A 703 3.99 -23.43 26.97
N ASN A 704 3.92 -22.64 25.89
CA ASN A 704 5.01 -22.44 24.94
C ASN A 704 5.95 -21.31 25.39
N SER A 705 7.06 -21.15 24.68
CA SER A 705 8.05 -20.11 24.99
C SER A 705 8.43 -19.31 23.75
N VAL A 706 8.76 -18.04 23.94
CA VAL A 706 9.45 -17.22 22.94
C VAL A 706 10.94 -17.13 23.31
N ALA A 707 11.83 -17.24 22.32
CA ALA A 707 13.26 -17.04 22.51
C ALA A 707 13.78 -15.92 21.61
N ILE A 708 14.71 -15.12 22.13
CA ILE A 708 15.47 -14.12 21.36
C ILE A 708 16.91 -14.62 21.27
N GLY A 709 17.39 -14.82 20.05
CA GLY A 709 18.66 -15.47 19.75
C GLY A 709 18.57 -16.99 19.69
N THR A 710 19.65 -17.62 19.23
CA THR A 710 19.81 -19.08 19.08
C THR A 710 20.91 -19.65 19.96
N SER A 711 21.84 -18.79 20.44
CA SER A 711 22.97 -19.18 21.28
C SER A 711 23.59 -17.96 21.98
N ALA A 712 24.51 -18.21 22.91
CA ALA A 712 25.32 -17.15 23.52
C ALA A 712 26.16 -16.33 22.52
N ALA A 713 26.50 -16.90 21.36
CA ALA A 713 27.19 -16.21 20.27
C ALA A 713 26.22 -15.41 19.37
N GLN A 714 24.99 -15.90 19.22
CA GLN A 714 23.93 -15.30 18.41
C GLN A 714 22.75 -14.91 19.31
N ARG A 715 22.94 -13.86 20.11
CA ARG A 715 22.01 -13.47 21.19
C ARG A 715 20.71 -12.83 20.72
N GLY A 716 20.65 -12.39 19.46
CA GLY A 716 19.57 -11.56 18.93
C GLY A 716 19.45 -10.21 19.65
N ALA A 717 18.50 -9.40 19.20
CA ALA A 717 18.19 -8.08 19.73
C ALA A 717 16.71 -7.99 20.11
N LEU A 718 16.41 -7.14 21.08
CA LEU A 718 15.06 -6.74 21.46
C LEU A 718 14.93 -5.25 21.19
N VAL A 719 13.90 -4.85 20.44
CA VAL A 719 13.44 -3.47 20.34
C VAL A 719 12.04 -3.43 20.95
N HIS A 720 11.86 -2.72 22.06
CA HIS A 720 10.60 -2.71 22.80
C HIS A 720 10.21 -1.29 23.17
N SER A 721 8.96 -0.92 22.91
CA SER A 721 8.35 0.32 23.41
C SER A 721 7.02 0.09 24.12
N ALA A 722 6.31 -1.00 23.83
CA ALA A 722 5.06 -1.38 24.49
C ALA A 722 4.74 -2.87 24.26
N GLY A 723 3.73 -3.38 24.97
CA GLY A 723 3.30 -4.79 24.91
C GLY A 723 4.04 -5.69 25.89
N SER A 724 3.55 -6.91 26.07
CA SER A 724 4.13 -7.89 27.01
C SER A 724 4.11 -9.31 26.47
N VAL A 725 5.11 -10.09 26.88
CA VAL A 725 5.11 -11.55 26.73
C VAL A 725 4.39 -12.14 27.95
N VAL A 726 3.19 -12.66 27.71
CA VAL A 726 2.36 -13.34 28.70
C VAL A 726 2.75 -14.82 28.70
N GLY A 727 3.84 -15.11 29.40
CA GLY A 727 4.44 -16.44 29.56
C GLY A 727 5.97 -16.44 29.46
N PRO A 728 6.61 -17.61 29.27
CA PRO A 728 8.08 -17.72 29.25
C PRO A 728 8.76 -16.97 28.09
N LEU A 729 9.71 -16.10 28.43
CA LEU A 729 10.62 -15.43 27.49
C LEU A 729 12.07 -15.81 27.78
N LYS A 730 12.71 -16.45 26.80
CA LYS A 730 14.11 -16.89 26.85
C LYS A 730 15.04 -15.89 26.16
N ARG A 731 16.16 -15.54 26.79
CA ARG A 731 17.25 -14.71 26.21
C ARG A 731 18.62 -15.31 26.52
N TYR A 732 19.57 -15.15 25.59
CA TYR A 732 20.93 -15.66 25.72
C TYR A 732 21.91 -14.63 26.29
N LEU A 733 22.85 -15.09 27.12
CA LEU A 733 23.91 -14.30 27.73
C LEU A 733 25.29 -14.85 27.33
N ALA A 734 26.23 -13.94 27.06
CA ALA A 734 27.63 -14.29 26.86
C ALA A 734 28.34 -14.41 28.22
N ALA A 735 29.55 -14.98 28.23
CA ALA A 735 30.41 -15.02 29.41
C ALA A 735 31.05 -13.65 29.70
N ALA A 736 30.21 -12.65 29.96
CA ALA A 736 30.59 -11.25 30.15
C ALA A 736 29.57 -10.55 31.04
N THR A 737 29.95 -9.39 31.60
CA THR A 737 28.97 -8.48 32.20
C THR A 737 27.99 -8.01 31.13
N VAL A 738 26.74 -7.78 31.55
CA VAL A 738 25.69 -7.26 30.69
C VAL A 738 24.97 -6.16 31.46
N ASN A 739 24.59 -5.11 30.76
CA ASN A 739 23.76 -4.05 31.32
C ASN A 739 22.43 -4.03 30.57
N ASP A 740 21.35 -3.73 31.29
CA ASP A 740 20.01 -3.48 30.78
C ASP A 740 19.42 -4.65 29.99
N LEU A 741 19.61 -5.89 30.47
CA LEU A 741 18.99 -7.06 29.86
C LEU A 741 17.49 -7.09 30.17
N HIS A 742 16.71 -6.47 29.29
CA HIS A 742 15.25 -6.34 29.42
C HIS A 742 14.44 -7.62 29.09
N PHE A 743 13.51 -7.97 29.96
CA PHE A 743 12.47 -8.98 29.74
C PHE A 743 11.09 -8.30 29.85
N PRO A 744 10.43 -8.00 28.72
CA PRO A 744 9.09 -7.42 28.70
C PRO A 744 8.02 -8.48 28.99
N VAL A 745 8.15 -9.21 30.11
CA VAL A 745 7.13 -10.16 30.57
C VAL A 745 5.99 -9.41 31.26
N GLY A 746 4.81 -10.02 31.32
CA GLY A 746 3.63 -9.35 31.89
C GLY A 746 2.39 -10.20 31.94
N THR A 747 1.28 -9.55 32.25
CA THR A 747 -0.06 -10.11 32.09
C THR A 747 -0.70 -9.55 30.82
N ALA A 748 -1.91 -10.00 30.50
CA ALA A 748 -2.64 -9.41 29.38
C ALA A 748 -2.99 -7.93 29.62
N ALA A 749 -3.08 -7.50 30.89
CA ALA A 749 -3.55 -6.17 31.28
C ALA A 749 -2.43 -5.21 31.71
N ALA A 750 -1.28 -5.70 32.16
CA ALA A 750 -0.23 -4.86 32.73
C ALA A 750 1.18 -5.37 32.40
N SER A 751 2.09 -4.42 32.17
CA SER A 751 3.52 -4.72 32.02
C SER A 751 4.12 -5.10 33.36
N ARG A 752 4.78 -6.25 33.42
CA ARG A 752 5.54 -6.73 34.57
C ARG A 752 7.00 -6.88 34.17
N SER A 753 7.53 -5.87 33.50
CA SER A 753 8.88 -5.93 32.92
C SER A 753 9.94 -6.16 34.00
N MET A 754 11.01 -6.85 33.61
CA MET A 754 12.19 -7.07 34.44
C MET A 754 13.44 -6.64 33.67
N TRP A 755 14.35 -5.94 34.34
CA TRP A 755 15.66 -5.58 33.80
C TRP A 755 16.74 -6.19 34.69
N LEU A 756 17.84 -6.57 34.06
CA LEU A 756 18.92 -7.29 34.71
C LEU A 756 20.28 -6.80 34.24
N ASP A 757 21.14 -6.53 35.21
CA ASP A 757 22.56 -6.27 35.01
C ASP A 757 23.37 -7.43 35.59
N ALA A 758 24.22 -8.06 34.79
CA ALA A 758 25.23 -8.99 35.31
C ALA A 758 26.44 -8.19 35.77
N THR A 759 26.50 -7.90 37.08
CA THR A 759 27.56 -7.11 37.72
C THR A 759 28.87 -7.89 37.87
N SER A 760 28.79 -9.23 37.88
CA SER A 760 29.94 -10.11 37.63
C SER A 760 29.61 -11.09 36.51
N ALA A 761 30.60 -11.39 35.65
CA ALA A 761 30.40 -12.21 34.47
C ALA A 761 29.99 -13.65 34.83
N PRO A 762 28.82 -14.14 34.40
CA PRO A 762 28.48 -15.56 34.49
C PRO A 762 29.20 -16.37 33.41
N ALA A 763 29.06 -17.70 33.44
CA ALA A 763 29.32 -18.53 32.26
C ALA A 763 28.33 -18.17 31.12
N ALA A 764 28.63 -18.54 29.88
CA ALA A 764 27.69 -18.36 28.78
C ALA A 764 26.48 -19.29 28.92
N GLY A 765 25.28 -18.84 28.53
CA GLY A 765 24.07 -19.66 28.54
C GLY A 765 22.80 -18.84 28.30
N SER A 766 21.68 -19.19 28.92
CA SER A 766 20.41 -18.47 28.78
C SER A 766 19.65 -18.30 30.08
N LEU A 767 18.79 -17.28 30.10
CA LEU A 767 17.81 -17.02 31.14
C LEU A 767 16.41 -17.11 30.53
N THR A 768 15.48 -17.73 31.24
CA THR A 768 14.06 -17.68 30.91
C THR A 768 13.30 -16.98 32.03
N ALA A 769 12.68 -15.86 31.70
CA ALA A 769 11.86 -15.06 32.61
C ALA A 769 10.37 -15.33 32.38
N ARG A 770 9.58 -15.29 33.45
CA ARG A 770 8.12 -15.33 33.42
C ARG A 770 7.54 -14.60 34.62
N PHE A 771 6.39 -13.94 34.45
CA PHE A 771 5.54 -13.48 35.54
C PHE A 771 4.41 -14.48 35.81
N PHE A 772 4.12 -14.75 37.08
CA PHE A 772 3.01 -15.56 37.54
C PHE A 772 1.98 -14.68 38.26
N GLU A 773 0.76 -14.61 37.74
CA GLU A 773 -0.37 -13.86 38.30
C GLU A 773 -1.09 -14.72 39.36
N SER A 774 -0.38 -15.01 40.44
CA SER A 774 -0.89 -15.79 41.57
C SER A 774 -0.19 -15.37 42.85
N ASP A 775 -0.93 -15.34 43.96
CA ASP A 775 -0.40 -15.01 45.28
C ASP A 775 0.81 -15.89 45.62
N PRO A 776 2.01 -15.31 45.81
CA PRO A 776 3.18 -16.09 46.16
C PRO A 776 3.22 -16.52 47.63
N GLY A 777 2.34 -15.99 48.49
CA GLY A 777 2.30 -16.25 49.92
C GLY A 777 3.39 -15.52 50.71
N ILE A 778 3.31 -15.63 52.05
CA ILE A 778 4.16 -14.90 53.01
C ILE A 778 5.16 -15.79 53.76
N ALA A 779 5.41 -17.02 53.28
CA ALA A 779 6.31 -17.95 53.94
C ALA A 779 7.71 -17.34 54.11
N GLY A 780 8.23 -17.31 55.34
CA GLY A 780 9.54 -16.71 55.66
C GLY A 780 9.49 -15.27 56.18
N LEU A 781 8.33 -14.61 56.17
CA LEU A 781 8.15 -13.29 56.79
C LEU A 781 7.84 -13.41 58.30
N PRO A 782 8.23 -12.43 59.14
CA PRO A 782 8.86 -11.16 58.77
C PRO A 782 10.37 -11.28 58.48
N LEU A 783 10.90 -10.38 57.65
CA LEU A 783 12.32 -10.26 57.33
C LEU A 783 12.82 -8.85 57.64
N ASP A 784 14.01 -8.71 58.22
CA ASP A 784 14.64 -7.41 58.46
C ASP A 784 15.65 -7.09 57.33
N ASP A 785 15.46 -5.92 56.68
CA ASP A 785 16.40 -5.38 55.68
C ASP A 785 16.96 -4.05 56.18
N ALA A 786 18.08 -4.11 56.90
CA ALA A 786 18.76 -2.95 57.48
C ALA A 786 17.84 -2.07 58.37
N GLY A 787 17.07 -2.71 59.25
CA GLY A 787 16.16 -2.03 60.18
C GLY A 787 14.77 -1.73 59.60
N TYR A 788 14.48 -2.12 58.37
CA TYR A 788 13.13 -2.13 57.80
C TYR A 788 12.55 -3.54 57.86
N THR A 789 11.47 -3.73 58.62
CA THR A 789 10.80 -5.03 58.73
C THR A 789 9.77 -5.22 57.63
N VAL A 790 10.04 -6.17 56.74
CA VAL A 790 9.10 -6.67 55.73
C VAL A 790 8.17 -7.67 56.39
N THR A 791 6.88 -7.38 56.44
CA THR A 791 5.87 -8.20 57.13
C THR A 791 4.87 -8.83 56.17
N ASN A 792 4.74 -8.33 54.94
CA ASN A 792 3.80 -8.84 53.95
C ASN A 792 4.41 -8.89 52.52
N ALA A 793 3.74 -9.61 51.61
CA ALA A 793 4.07 -9.75 50.19
C ALA A 793 2.90 -9.32 49.30
N ALA A 794 3.19 -8.78 48.11
CA ALA A 794 2.17 -8.44 47.11
C ALA A 794 1.52 -9.72 46.56
N THR A 795 0.20 -9.72 46.46
CA THR A 795 -0.60 -10.90 46.10
C THR A 795 -0.87 -10.99 44.60
N GLU A 796 -0.63 -9.91 43.87
CA GLU A 796 -0.85 -9.80 42.42
C GLU A 796 0.13 -10.66 41.60
N GLY A 797 1.26 -11.09 42.18
CA GLY A 797 2.12 -12.07 41.55
C GLY A 797 3.62 -11.96 41.85
N TYR A 798 4.39 -12.78 41.15
CA TYR A 798 5.84 -12.90 41.31
C TYR A 798 6.54 -13.24 39.98
N TRP A 799 7.84 -12.94 39.89
CA TRP A 799 8.67 -13.30 38.74
C TRP A 799 9.44 -14.58 39.00
N SER A 800 9.69 -15.36 37.95
CA SER A 800 10.58 -16.52 37.97
C SER A 800 11.68 -16.33 36.93
N LEU A 801 12.93 -16.55 37.34
CA LEU A 801 14.09 -16.64 36.46
C LEU A 801 14.69 -18.03 36.57
N THR A 802 14.76 -18.73 35.45
CA THR A 802 15.41 -20.04 35.33
C THR A 802 16.63 -19.94 34.42
N THR A 803 17.69 -20.67 34.77
CA THR A 803 18.93 -20.74 34.00
C THR A 803 18.88 -21.93 33.03
N GLY A 804 19.52 -21.78 31.87
CA GLY A 804 19.58 -22.80 30.84
C GLY A 804 20.85 -22.69 30.00
N ASP A 805 21.05 -23.65 29.08
CA ASP A 805 22.17 -23.69 28.13
C ASP A 805 23.57 -23.48 28.74
N GLY A 806 23.78 -23.99 29.96
CA GLY A 806 25.08 -23.95 30.66
C GLY A 806 25.33 -22.71 31.55
N LEU A 807 24.36 -21.81 31.67
CA LEU A 807 24.48 -20.61 32.51
C LEU A 807 24.70 -20.99 33.98
N SER A 808 25.81 -20.51 34.56
CA SER A 808 26.17 -20.70 35.97
C SER A 808 27.07 -19.56 36.47
N GLY A 809 27.06 -19.32 37.78
CA GLY A 809 27.82 -18.23 38.41
C GLY A 809 27.26 -16.84 38.08
N GLY A 810 28.07 -15.80 38.33
CA GLY A 810 27.69 -14.40 38.17
C GLY A 810 26.93 -13.83 39.37
N THR A 811 26.77 -12.52 39.36
CA THR A 811 26.05 -11.72 40.36
C THR A 811 25.23 -10.70 39.62
N PHE A 812 24.00 -10.49 40.04
CA PHE A 812 23.02 -9.73 39.27
C PHE A 812 22.41 -8.59 40.08
N SER A 813 22.16 -7.48 39.40
CA SER A 813 21.22 -6.45 39.85
C SER A 813 19.93 -6.59 39.07
N LEU A 814 18.81 -6.53 39.76
CA LEU A 814 17.48 -6.72 39.20
C LEU A 814 16.62 -5.50 39.49
N ASP A 815 15.94 -5.03 38.44
CA ASP A 815 14.84 -4.08 38.54
C ASP A 815 13.56 -4.77 38.05
N VAL A 816 12.48 -4.68 38.82
CA VAL A 816 11.17 -5.21 38.41
C VAL A 816 10.11 -4.12 38.43
N GLY A 817 9.34 -4.01 37.36
CA GLY A 817 8.22 -3.08 37.24
C GLY A 817 6.92 -3.73 37.71
N ALA A 818 6.30 -3.20 38.77
CA ALA A 818 5.08 -3.75 39.35
C ALA A 818 3.83 -2.90 39.01
N GLN A 819 3.68 -2.52 37.74
CA GLN A 819 2.56 -1.68 37.24
C GLN A 819 1.17 -2.24 37.58
N GLY A 820 0.38 -1.53 38.38
CA GLY A 820 -0.95 -1.99 38.80
C GLY A 820 -0.93 -2.97 39.97
N PHE A 821 0.14 -3.00 40.78
CA PHE A 821 0.05 -3.50 42.15
C PHE A 821 -0.64 -2.45 43.03
N SER A 822 -1.46 -2.91 43.96
CA SER A 822 -2.28 -2.10 44.87
C SER A 822 -1.65 -1.96 46.25
N GLY A 823 -2.16 -1.04 47.09
CA GLY A 823 -1.67 -0.86 48.47
C GLY A 823 -0.28 -0.21 48.60
N ILE A 824 0.22 0.43 47.54
CA ILE A 824 1.54 1.08 47.53
C ILE A 824 1.40 2.58 47.79
N ASN A 825 1.88 3.01 48.94
CA ASN A 825 1.98 4.41 49.36
C ASN A 825 3.39 4.98 49.15
N THR A 826 4.42 4.19 49.45
CA THR A 826 5.83 4.60 49.46
C THR A 826 6.68 3.63 48.66
N VAL A 827 7.01 3.99 47.41
CA VAL A 827 7.75 3.14 46.46
C VAL A 827 9.16 2.79 46.96
N THR A 828 9.87 3.72 47.59
CA THR A 828 11.24 3.54 48.09
C THR A 828 11.34 2.53 49.24
N SER A 829 10.23 2.24 49.93
CA SER A 829 10.16 1.29 51.04
C SER A 829 9.89 -0.15 50.60
N LEU A 830 9.55 -0.38 49.32
CA LEU A 830 9.35 -1.73 48.79
C LEU A 830 10.66 -2.53 48.80
N ARG A 831 10.56 -3.84 48.98
CA ARG A 831 11.69 -4.77 48.92
C ARG A 831 11.45 -5.83 47.86
N LEU A 832 12.48 -6.10 47.04
CA LEU A 832 12.49 -7.30 46.21
C LEU A 832 12.98 -8.46 47.08
N MET A 833 12.15 -9.46 47.25
CA MET A 833 12.47 -10.68 47.98
C MET A 833 12.78 -11.79 47.00
N THR A 834 13.55 -12.79 47.44
CA THR A 834 13.87 -13.95 46.61
C THR A 834 13.71 -15.28 47.35
N ARG A 835 13.39 -16.34 46.62
CA ARG A 835 13.32 -17.71 47.14
C ARG A 835 13.71 -18.75 46.08
N PRO A 836 14.20 -19.92 46.49
CA PRO A 836 14.31 -21.08 45.61
C PRO A 836 12.96 -21.81 45.53
N ASN A 837 12.39 -21.95 44.32
CA ASN A 837 11.26 -22.85 43.98
C ASN A 837 10.15 -22.98 45.06
N ALA A 838 9.32 -21.94 45.26
CA ALA A 838 8.22 -21.92 46.23
C ALA A 838 8.61 -22.14 47.72
N GLY A 839 9.89 -21.98 48.08
CA GLY A 839 10.38 -21.99 49.47
C GLY A 839 10.06 -20.71 50.27
N SER A 840 10.74 -20.54 51.41
CA SER A 840 10.63 -19.32 52.22
C SER A 840 11.30 -18.12 51.54
N TRP A 841 10.68 -16.95 51.62
CA TRP A 841 11.27 -15.68 51.21
C TRP A 841 12.54 -15.37 52.00
N SER A 842 13.48 -14.72 51.31
CA SER A 842 14.75 -14.25 51.84
C SER A 842 15.16 -12.95 51.15
N LEU A 843 16.13 -12.24 51.73
CA LEU A 843 16.64 -10.95 51.26
C LEU A 843 18.10 -11.09 50.80
N ALA A 844 18.36 -11.96 49.83
CA ALA A 844 19.71 -12.14 49.30
C ALA A 844 20.18 -10.91 48.50
N GLY A 845 21.41 -10.46 48.73
CA GLY A 845 21.94 -9.22 48.15
C GLY A 845 21.56 -7.97 48.96
N ALA A 846 21.76 -6.78 48.38
CA ALA A 846 21.54 -5.50 49.04
C ALA A 846 20.36 -4.73 48.43
N HIS A 847 19.53 -4.14 49.29
CA HIS A 847 18.44 -3.25 48.88
C HIS A 847 18.97 -2.01 48.14
N ALA A 848 18.29 -1.66 47.05
CA ALA A 848 18.40 -0.35 46.41
C ALA A 848 17.02 0.32 46.42
N ALA A 849 16.98 1.63 46.69
CA ALA A 849 15.72 2.37 46.79
C ALA A 849 14.95 2.28 45.46
N GLY A 850 13.68 1.86 45.54
CA GLY A 850 12.81 1.80 44.37
C GLY A 850 12.56 3.17 43.73
N SER A 851 12.16 3.17 42.46
CA SER A 851 11.89 4.36 41.66
C SER A 851 10.53 4.29 40.94
N GLY A 852 10.16 5.32 40.19
CA GLY A 852 8.86 5.36 39.50
C GLY A 852 7.74 5.97 40.34
N THR A 853 6.50 5.58 40.09
CA THR A 853 5.30 6.10 40.77
C THR A 853 4.58 5.00 41.53
N THR A 854 3.65 5.34 42.42
CA THR A 854 2.82 4.34 43.13
C THR A 854 1.98 3.49 42.18
N ALA A 855 1.63 3.99 41.00
CA ALA A 855 0.90 3.25 39.96
C ALA A 855 1.80 2.36 39.07
N ALA A 856 3.09 2.71 38.96
CA ALA A 856 4.09 1.99 38.18
C ALA A 856 5.44 1.97 38.91
N PRO A 857 5.53 1.26 40.05
CA PRO A 857 6.74 1.20 40.86
C PRO A 857 7.79 0.32 40.20
N ILE A 858 9.05 0.71 40.36
CA ILE A 858 10.23 -0.08 40.00
C ILE A 858 10.95 -0.44 41.29
N ILE A 859 11.11 -1.74 41.54
CA ILE A 859 11.74 -2.26 42.76
C ILE A 859 13.10 -2.86 42.40
N SER A 860 14.14 -2.44 43.11
CA SER A 860 15.53 -2.73 42.77
C SER A 860 16.24 -3.53 43.87
N ARG A 861 17.06 -4.52 43.47
CA ARG A 861 17.98 -5.22 44.38
C ARG A 861 19.26 -5.62 43.67
N THR A 862 20.39 -5.47 44.35
CA THR A 862 21.73 -5.76 43.81
C THR A 862 22.36 -6.96 44.52
N GLY A 863 23.32 -7.63 43.89
CA GLY A 863 24.05 -8.72 44.56
C GLY A 863 23.30 -10.06 44.61
N VAL A 864 22.35 -10.27 43.70
CA VAL A 864 21.46 -11.44 43.66
C VAL A 864 22.11 -12.59 42.86
N SER A 865 21.91 -13.83 43.29
CA SER A 865 22.27 -15.04 42.53
C SER A 865 21.04 -15.68 41.84
N LEU A 866 21.26 -16.39 40.74
CA LEU A 866 20.21 -17.05 39.94
C LEU A 866 20.46 -18.57 39.90
N PRO A 867 19.42 -19.41 39.68
CA PRO A 867 18.00 -19.08 39.45
C PRO A 867 17.23 -18.72 40.72
N GLY A 868 16.02 -18.17 40.57
CA GLY A 868 15.17 -17.83 41.70
C GLY A 868 13.79 -17.29 41.32
N GLU A 869 12.89 -17.26 42.29
CA GLU A 869 11.63 -16.52 42.22
C GLU A 869 11.78 -15.20 42.98
N PHE A 870 11.06 -14.16 42.53
CA PHE A 870 11.17 -12.80 43.04
C PHE A 870 9.79 -12.20 43.29
N GLY A 871 9.57 -11.67 44.49
CA GLY A 871 8.30 -11.07 44.90
C GLY A 871 8.50 -9.70 45.53
N VAL A 872 7.45 -8.88 45.51
CA VAL A 872 7.46 -7.56 46.16
C VAL A 872 7.01 -7.72 47.61
N GLY A 873 7.84 -7.30 48.55
CA GLY A 873 7.54 -7.28 49.98
C GLY A 873 7.46 -5.86 50.52
N ALA A 874 6.68 -5.67 51.58
CA ALA A 874 6.60 -4.41 52.31
C ALA A 874 6.30 -4.60 53.81
N GLY A 875 6.53 -3.54 54.58
CA GLY A 875 6.09 -3.37 55.96
C GLY A 875 4.85 -2.47 56.06
N GLU A 876 4.53 -2.00 57.27
CA GLU A 876 3.25 -1.33 57.62
C GLU A 876 2.92 -0.07 56.79
N GLU A 877 3.92 0.65 56.26
CA GLU A 877 3.71 1.87 55.46
C GLU A 877 3.04 1.62 54.10
N ASN A 878 3.19 0.41 53.58
CA ASN A 878 2.41 -0.08 52.45
C ASN A 878 1.57 -1.24 53.02
N PRO A 879 0.40 -0.95 53.63
CA PRO A 879 -0.50 -1.97 54.12
C PRO A 879 -1.07 -2.68 52.88
N LEU A 880 -0.29 -3.62 52.36
CA LEU A 880 -0.73 -4.55 51.34
C LEU A 880 -1.96 -5.25 51.93
N PRO A 881 -3.09 -5.26 51.20
CA PRO A 881 -4.43 -5.26 51.80
C PRO A 881 -4.68 -6.47 52.70
N VAL A 882 -5.50 -6.26 53.74
CA VAL A 882 -6.16 -7.38 54.43
C VAL A 882 -6.84 -8.26 53.39
N VAL A 883 -6.52 -9.55 53.43
CA VAL A 883 -7.01 -10.52 52.44
C VAL A 883 -8.44 -10.93 52.83
N LEU A 884 -9.42 -10.16 52.36
CA LEU A 884 -10.80 -10.63 52.23
C LEU A 884 -10.78 -11.85 51.30
N THR A 885 -11.12 -13.02 51.82
CA THR A 885 -11.18 -14.27 51.03
C THR A 885 -12.50 -14.45 50.31
N GLY A 886 -13.51 -13.66 50.66
CA GLY A 886 -14.76 -13.58 49.92
C GLY A 886 -15.70 -12.55 50.53
N PHE A 887 -16.51 -11.92 49.68
CA PHE A 887 -17.64 -11.09 50.06
C PHE A 887 -18.79 -11.37 49.10
N SER A 888 -19.97 -11.68 49.63
CA SER A 888 -21.13 -12.09 48.84
C SER A 888 -22.43 -11.58 49.45
N ALA A 889 -23.45 -11.43 48.60
CA ALA A 889 -24.80 -11.10 48.99
C ALA A 889 -25.75 -12.21 48.51
N VAL A 890 -26.65 -12.67 49.38
CA VAL A 890 -27.63 -13.72 49.07
C VAL A 890 -29.01 -13.29 49.55
N ILE A 891 -30.03 -13.50 48.73
CA ILE A 891 -31.43 -13.25 49.14
C ILE A 891 -31.85 -14.37 50.09
N VAL A 892 -32.26 -13.98 51.30
CA VAL A 892 -32.83 -14.87 52.32
C VAL A 892 -34.26 -14.43 52.65
N ARG A 893 -35.00 -15.27 53.39
CA ARG A 893 -36.41 -14.98 53.74
C ARG A 893 -36.61 -13.65 54.47
N SER A 894 -35.57 -13.15 55.14
CA SER A 894 -35.59 -11.92 55.94
C SER A 894 -34.93 -10.71 55.26
N GLY A 895 -34.52 -10.79 53.99
CA GLY A 895 -33.84 -9.69 53.27
C GLY A 895 -32.64 -10.14 52.44
N VAL A 896 -31.59 -9.34 52.41
CA VAL A 896 -30.29 -9.72 51.81
C VAL A 896 -29.30 -10.03 52.92
N GLU A 897 -28.77 -11.25 52.96
CA GLU A 897 -27.68 -11.64 53.83
C GLU A 897 -26.34 -11.42 53.13
N LEU A 898 -25.50 -10.57 53.72
CA LEU A 898 -24.12 -10.36 53.35
C LEU A 898 -23.24 -11.31 54.14
N ARG A 899 -22.29 -11.97 53.46
CA ARG A 899 -21.33 -12.90 54.08
C ARG A 899 -19.94 -12.58 53.59
N TRP A 900 -18.98 -12.52 54.51
CA TRP A 900 -17.57 -12.39 54.17
C TRP A 900 -16.67 -13.20 55.08
N SER A 901 -15.46 -13.44 54.59
CA SER A 901 -14.40 -14.07 55.35
C SER A 901 -13.07 -13.36 55.13
N THR A 902 -12.20 -13.40 56.14
CA THR A 902 -10.84 -12.88 56.11
C THR A 902 -9.85 -14.04 56.21
N ALA A 903 -8.71 -14.00 55.51
CA ALA A 903 -7.63 -14.96 55.74
C ALA A 903 -6.87 -14.66 57.06
N GLY A 904 -6.80 -13.38 57.40
CA GLY A 904 -6.25 -12.81 58.62
C GLY A 904 -6.59 -11.32 58.71
N GLU A 905 -6.45 -10.73 59.89
CA GLU A 905 -6.75 -9.33 60.20
C GLU A 905 -5.54 -8.72 60.92
N VAL A 906 -5.26 -7.45 60.65
CA VAL A 906 -4.24 -6.67 61.36
C VAL A 906 -4.92 -5.42 61.88
N ASP A 907 -4.90 -5.24 63.20
CA ASP A 907 -5.46 -4.09 63.92
C ASP A 907 -6.92 -3.75 63.58
N ASN A 908 -7.70 -4.72 63.09
CA ASN A 908 -9.05 -4.49 62.62
C ASN A 908 -10.00 -4.17 63.78
N PHE A 909 -10.62 -2.98 63.74
CA PHE A 909 -11.60 -2.54 64.73
C PHE A 909 -13.01 -2.96 64.35
N GLU A 910 -13.48 -2.66 63.13
CA GLU A 910 -14.81 -3.05 62.66
C GLU A 910 -14.93 -3.09 61.14
N PHE A 911 -15.90 -3.85 60.64
CA PHE A 911 -16.40 -3.78 59.28
C PHE A 911 -17.68 -2.95 59.23
N VAL A 912 -17.61 -1.77 58.64
CA VAL A 912 -18.78 -0.94 58.37
C VAL A 912 -19.42 -1.39 57.06
N VAL A 913 -20.69 -1.77 57.10
CA VAL A 913 -21.48 -2.22 55.96
C VAL A 913 -22.17 -1.01 55.32
N GLU A 914 -21.86 -0.76 54.05
CA GLU A 914 -22.48 0.32 53.29
C GLU A 914 -23.31 -0.22 52.13
N ARG A 915 -24.43 0.45 51.86
CA ARG A 915 -25.34 0.15 50.76
C ARG A 915 -25.53 1.36 49.86
N MET A 916 -25.70 1.11 48.56
CA MET A 916 -26.22 2.06 47.60
C MET A 916 -27.50 1.50 46.95
N GLU A 917 -28.56 2.31 46.91
CA GLU A 917 -29.77 2.00 46.14
C GLU A 917 -29.61 2.48 44.69
N LEU A 918 -29.78 1.61 43.71
CA LEU A 918 -29.72 2.00 42.30
C LEU A 918 -31.13 2.38 41.82
N LYS A 919 -31.59 3.57 42.20
CA LYS A 919 -32.79 4.22 41.63
C LYS A 919 -32.36 5.10 40.45
N GLY A 920 -33.14 5.11 39.37
CA GLY A 920 -32.83 5.77 38.09
C GLY A 920 -31.98 7.04 38.20
N SER A 921 -30.79 6.99 37.59
CA SER A 921 -29.76 8.02 37.29
C SER A 921 -29.35 9.08 38.32
N ASN A 922 -30.08 9.40 39.40
CA ASN A 922 -29.82 10.64 40.16
C ASN A 922 -29.72 10.50 41.69
N ASP A 923 -29.67 9.30 42.27
CA ASP A 923 -29.32 9.15 43.69
C ASP A 923 -28.38 7.95 43.90
N GLN A 924 -27.07 8.22 44.00
CA GLN A 924 -25.98 7.25 44.09
C GLN A 924 -25.09 7.54 45.31
N SER A 925 -25.69 7.77 46.47
CA SER A 925 -24.93 7.98 47.71
C SER A 925 -24.79 6.67 48.50
N TRP A 926 -23.56 6.37 48.93
CA TRP A 926 -23.29 5.29 49.87
C TRP A 926 -23.83 5.69 51.26
N ARG A 927 -24.55 4.77 51.89
CA ARG A 927 -25.08 4.94 53.24
C ARG A 927 -24.66 3.77 54.09
N THR A 928 -24.15 4.05 55.29
CA THR A 928 -23.93 3.03 56.31
C THR A 928 -25.26 2.43 56.75
N ILE A 929 -25.35 1.10 56.73
CA ILE A 929 -26.54 0.36 57.18
C ILE A 929 -26.28 -0.42 58.46
N GLY A 930 -25.02 -0.70 58.79
CA GLY A 930 -24.62 -1.28 60.06
C GLY A 930 -23.11 -1.49 60.13
N SER A 931 -22.63 -2.05 61.23
CA SER A 931 -21.25 -2.52 61.36
C SER A 931 -21.18 -3.83 62.12
N VAL A 932 -20.08 -4.57 61.93
CA VAL A 932 -19.77 -5.82 62.61
C VAL A 932 -18.35 -5.70 63.19
N PRO A 933 -18.14 -5.89 64.50
CA PRO A 933 -16.81 -5.79 65.11
C PRO A 933 -15.79 -6.76 64.48
N GLY A 934 -14.57 -6.27 64.27
CA GLY A 934 -13.42 -7.06 63.85
C GLY A 934 -12.79 -7.83 65.01
N GLN A 935 -11.86 -8.72 64.71
CA GLN A 935 -11.14 -9.53 65.70
C GLN A 935 -9.79 -8.92 66.14
N GLY A 936 -9.48 -7.68 65.73
CA GLY A 936 -8.18 -7.06 65.99
C GLY A 936 -7.09 -7.63 65.07
N THR A 937 -5.97 -8.05 65.64
CA THR A 937 -4.89 -8.72 64.91
C THR A 937 -5.01 -10.23 65.08
N THR A 938 -5.29 -10.97 64.00
CA THR A 938 -5.37 -12.43 64.00
C THR A 938 -4.93 -13.02 62.66
N ASN A 939 -4.31 -14.20 62.70
CA ASN A 939 -3.95 -14.98 61.51
C ASN A 939 -4.91 -16.16 61.27
N THR A 940 -6.03 -16.22 61.99
CA THR A 940 -7.08 -17.23 61.79
C THR A 940 -8.21 -16.67 60.93
N THR A 941 -8.84 -17.53 60.13
CA THR A 941 -9.98 -17.13 59.29
C THR A 941 -11.13 -16.57 60.13
N GLY A 942 -11.47 -15.30 59.90
CA GLY A 942 -12.70 -14.69 60.42
C GLY A 942 -13.87 -14.98 59.47
N ILE A 943 -15.04 -15.32 60.01
CA ILE A 943 -16.27 -15.49 59.24
C ILE A 943 -17.33 -14.56 59.83
N TYR A 944 -17.94 -13.77 58.95
CA TYR A 944 -18.85 -12.70 59.34
C TYR A 944 -20.11 -12.72 58.46
N SER A 945 -21.21 -12.24 59.03
CA SER A 945 -22.47 -12.08 58.32
C SER A 945 -23.24 -10.86 58.80
N TYR A 946 -23.97 -10.21 57.89
CA TYR A 946 -24.88 -9.11 58.20
C TYR A 946 -26.15 -9.22 57.37
N VAL A 947 -27.33 -9.10 57.97
CA VAL A 947 -28.63 -9.16 57.24
C VAL A 947 -29.19 -7.76 57.07
N ASP A 948 -29.45 -7.37 55.83
CA ASP A 948 -30.18 -6.16 55.45
C ASP A 948 -31.66 -6.49 55.13
N PRO A 949 -32.59 -6.25 56.07
CA PRO A 949 -34.01 -6.54 55.86
C PRO A 949 -34.73 -5.51 54.99
N THR A 950 -34.07 -4.40 54.65
CA THR A 950 -34.71 -3.24 54.00
C THR A 950 -34.34 -3.10 52.53
N ALA A 951 -33.53 -4.02 51.99
CA ALA A 951 -33.11 -4.03 50.60
C ALA A 951 -34.29 -4.23 49.64
N LYS A 952 -34.44 -3.35 48.66
CA LYS A 952 -35.49 -3.43 47.62
C LYS A 952 -34.89 -3.07 46.27
N GLY A 953 -35.25 -3.82 45.22
CA GLY A 953 -34.77 -3.57 43.86
C GLY A 953 -33.27 -3.85 43.71
N ALA A 954 -32.63 -3.12 42.80
CA ALA A 954 -31.21 -3.21 42.50
C ALA A 954 -30.37 -2.44 43.55
N VAL A 955 -29.51 -3.14 44.27
CA VAL A 955 -28.64 -2.56 45.31
C VAL A 955 -27.19 -3.02 45.14
N ARG A 956 -26.25 -2.18 45.56
CA ARG A 956 -24.83 -2.54 45.73
C ARG A 956 -24.45 -2.46 47.19
N TYR A 957 -23.56 -3.35 47.62
CA TYR A 957 -22.95 -3.34 48.95
C TYR A 957 -21.45 -3.29 48.86
N ARG A 958 -20.81 -2.68 49.85
CA ARG A 958 -19.37 -2.77 50.11
C ARG A 958 -19.12 -2.80 51.61
N LEU A 959 -17.96 -3.30 51.99
CA LEU A 959 -17.44 -3.22 53.35
C LEU A 959 -16.41 -2.11 53.42
N LYS A 960 -16.42 -1.35 54.52
CA LYS A 960 -15.35 -0.45 54.92
C LYS A 960 -14.72 -1.05 56.17
N GLN A 961 -13.56 -1.66 56.01
CA GLN A 961 -12.77 -2.17 57.13
C GLN A 961 -12.05 -1.01 57.80
N VAL A 962 -12.22 -0.84 59.11
CA VAL A 962 -11.65 0.25 59.89
C VAL A 962 -10.70 -0.34 60.93
N ASP A 963 -9.48 0.19 61.00
CA ASP A 963 -8.46 -0.21 61.97
C ASP A 963 -8.58 0.61 63.27
N ARG A 964 -7.94 0.16 64.37
CA ARG A 964 -8.02 0.88 65.66
C ARG A 964 -7.41 2.27 65.63
N ASN A 965 -6.47 2.52 64.73
CA ASN A 965 -5.89 3.84 64.51
C ASN A 965 -6.78 4.78 63.65
N GLY A 966 -7.94 4.30 63.18
CA GLY A 966 -8.89 5.06 62.36
C GLY A 966 -8.64 5.01 60.84
N SER A 967 -7.59 4.31 60.39
CA SER A 967 -7.37 4.00 58.98
C SER A 967 -8.44 3.05 58.46
N PHE A 968 -8.71 3.07 57.15
CA PHE A 968 -9.70 2.17 56.58
C PHE A 968 -9.42 1.79 55.13
N ALA A 969 -9.94 0.63 54.72
CA ALA A 969 -9.94 0.14 53.35
C ALA A 969 -11.34 -0.34 52.93
N TYR A 970 -11.68 -0.24 51.64
CA TYR A 970 -12.96 -0.75 51.11
C TYR A 970 -12.80 -2.11 50.43
N SER A 971 -13.82 -2.96 50.52
CA SER A 971 -13.92 -4.19 49.71
C SER A 971 -14.37 -3.88 48.28
N GLU A 972 -14.27 -4.90 47.42
CA GLU A 972 -15.04 -4.96 46.18
C GLU A 972 -16.55 -4.82 46.44
N GLU A 973 -17.28 -4.33 45.43
CA GLU A 973 -18.72 -4.15 45.48
C GLU A 973 -19.46 -5.44 45.10
N VAL A 974 -20.50 -5.80 45.84
CA VAL A 974 -21.41 -6.89 45.46
C VAL A 974 -22.77 -6.33 45.06
N PHE A 975 -23.22 -6.72 43.88
CA PHE A 975 -24.50 -6.31 43.31
C PHE A 975 -25.55 -7.41 43.51
N ILE A 976 -26.76 -7.03 43.92
CA ILE A 976 -27.90 -7.95 43.99
C ILE A 976 -29.22 -7.23 43.64
N SER A 977 -30.11 -7.94 42.95
CA SER A 977 -31.44 -7.44 42.59
C SER A 977 -32.52 -8.24 43.32
N VAL A 978 -33.19 -7.59 44.27
CA VAL A 978 -34.27 -8.17 45.08
C VAL A 978 -35.59 -8.02 44.31
N HIS A 979 -36.13 -9.13 43.80
CA HIS A 979 -37.39 -9.17 43.02
C HIS A 979 -38.60 -9.53 43.90
N ALA A 980 -39.75 -8.88 43.70
CA ALA A 980 -41.01 -9.18 44.39
C ALA A 980 -41.71 -10.44 43.82
N PRO A 981 -42.37 -11.29 44.64
CA PRO A 981 -43.13 -12.46 44.17
C PRO A 981 -44.29 -12.05 43.24
N LYS A 982 -44.38 -12.73 42.09
CA LYS A 982 -45.32 -12.40 41.00
C LYS A 982 -46.58 -13.28 40.96
N ASP A 983 -46.69 -14.28 41.84
CA ASP A 983 -47.74 -15.30 41.75
C ASP A 983 -48.76 -15.20 42.89
N PHE A 984 -50.02 -15.49 42.57
CA PHE A 984 -51.08 -15.72 43.57
C PHE A 984 -50.93 -17.14 44.11
N THR A 985 -50.52 -17.30 45.37
CA THR A 985 -50.27 -18.62 45.96
C THR A 985 -50.94 -18.75 47.32
N LEU A 986 -51.36 -19.97 47.67
CA LEU A 986 -51.66 -20.38 49.05
C LEU A 986 -50.81 -21.61 49.34
N ASP A 987 -49.84 -21.49 50.22
CA ASP A 987 -48.97 -22.61 50.60
C ASP A 987 -49.72 -23.59 51.50
N GLN A 988 -49.20 -24.82 51.59
CA GLN A 988 -49.71 -25.77 52.57
C GLN A 988 -49.49 -25.20 53.98
N ASN A 989 -50.54 -25.18 54.79
CA ASN A 989 -50.44 -24.71 56.16
C ASN A 989 -49.41 -25.54 56.94
N PHE A 990 -48.70 -24.91 57.86
CA PHE A 990 -47.73 -25.59 58.71
C PHE A 990 -47.96 -25.28 60.20
N PRO A 991 -48.01 -26.30 61.07
CA PRO A 991 -47.99 -27.74 60.74
C PRO A 991 -49.27 -28.21 60.02
N ASN A 992 -49.23 -29.35 59.34
CA ASN A 992 -50.41 -30.09 58.84
C ASN A 992 -50.12 -31.62 58.80
N PRO A 993 -50.80 -32.48 59.59
CA PRO A 993 -51.88 -32.16 60.54
C PRO A 993 -51.45 -31.17 61.64
N PHE A 994 -52.39 -30.40 62.20
CA PHE A 994 -52.13 -29.42 63.26
C PHE A 994 -53.00 -29.65 64.50
N ASN A 995 -52.51 -29.19 65.66
CA ASN A 995 -53.22 -29.26 66.94
C ASN A 995 -52.95 -28.00 67.78
N PRO A 996 -53.97 -27.24 68.17
CA PRO A 996 -55.12 -26.84 67.37
C PRO A 996 -54.79 -25.61 66.49
N VAL A 997 -53.52 -25.18 66.44
CA VAL A 997 -53.06 -23.95 65.77
C VAL A 997 -52.14 -24.26 64.58
N THR A 998 -52.33 -23.53 63.47
CA THR A 998 -51.49 -23.63 62.26
C THR A 998 -51.29 -22.25 61.62
N THR A 999 -50.30 -22.12 60.74
CA THR A 999 -50.04 -20.87 59.99
C THR A 999 -50.25 -21.10 58.50
N PHE A 1000 -51.01 -20.20 57.86
CA PHE A 1000 -51.14 -20.10 56.41
C PHE A 1000 -50.19 -19.05 55.87
N THR A 1001 -49.45 -19.41 54.82
CA THR A 1001 -48.60 -18.48 54.05
C THR A 1001 -49.19 -18.30 52.67
N PHE A 1002 -49.30 -17.05 52.19
CA PHE A 1002 -49.82 -16.77 50.84
C PHE A 1002 -49.18 -15.51 50.24
N SER A 1003 -49.07 -15.44 48.92
CA SER A 1003 -48.67 -14.22 48.20
C SER A 1003 -49.73 -13.76 47.23
N LEU A 1004 -49.80 -12.45 47.01
CA LEU A 1004 -50.69 -11.81 46.04
C LEU A 1004 -49.83 -11.11 44.97
N PRO A 1005 -50.17 -11.20 43.68
CA PRO A 1005 -49.44 -10.50 42.64
C PRO A 1005 -49.67 -8.98 42.68
N GLN A 1006 -50.83 -8.54 43.17
CA GLN A 1006 -51.22 -7.14 43.29
C GLN A 1006 -52.13 -6.94 44.52
N THR A 1007 -52.15 -5.71 45.05
CA THR A 1007 -52.95 -5.35 46.23
C THR A 1007 -54.44 -5.53 45.93
N ALA A 1008 -55.14 -6.33 46.74
CA ALA A 1008 -56.53 -6.68 46.49
C ALA A 1008 -57.29 -7.11 47.75
N HIS A 1009 -58.61 -6.97 47.73
CA HIS A 1009 -59.49 -7.53 48.76
C HIS A 1009 -59.41 -9.06 48.72
N THR A 1010 -58.98 -9.65 49.83
CA THR A 1010 -58.59 -11.05 49.93
C THR A 1010 -59.32 -11.72 51.07
N THR A 1011 -59.91 -12.88 50.79
CA THR A 1011 -60.65 -13.67 51.76
C THR A 1011 -60.02 -15.05 51.91
N LEU A 1012 -59.62 -15.42 53.13
CA LEU A 1012 -59.19 -16.78 53.49
C LEU A 1012 -60.22 -17.38 54.43
N SER A 1013 -60.87 -18.46 54.04
CA SER A 1013 -61.92 -19.13 54.82
C SER A 1013 -61.72 -20.64 54.88
N VAL A 1014 -62.20 -21.27 55.94
CA VAL A 1014 -62.11 -22.73 56.17
C VAL A 1014 -63.49 -23.35 56.08
N TYR A 1015 -63.59 -24.47 55.37
CA TYR A 1015 -64.83 -25.21 55.10
C TYR A 1015 -64.70 -26.66 55.56
N SER A 1016 -65.79 -27.25 56.05
CA SER A 1016 -65.89 -28.70 56.30
C SER A 1016 -65.91 -29.49 54.98
N MET A 1017 -65.71 -30.81 55.04
CA MET A 1017 -65.71 -31.68 53.85
C MET A 1017 -67.05 -31.72 53.09
N ILE A 1018 -68.16 -31.34 53.73
CA ILE A 1018 -69.48 -31.22 53.08
C ILE A 1018 -69.75 -29.80 52.53
N GLY A 1019 -68.78 -28.89 52.61
CA GLY A 1019 -68.84 -27.55 52.04
C GLY A 1019 -69.42 -26.46 52.95
N GLN A 1020 -69.75 -26.77 54.22
CA GLN A 1020 -70.16 -25.74 55.18
C GLN A 1020 -68.95 -24.90 55.62
N GLN A 1021 -69.02 -23.57 55.50
CA GLN A 1021 -68.00 -22.65 56.01
C GLN A 1021 -67.99 -22.66 57.54
N VAL A 1022 -66.83 -22.94 58.13
CA VAL A 1022 -66.66 -23.07 59.59
C VAL A 1022 -65.82 -21.95 60.20
N ALA A 1023 -65.02 -21.22 59.40
CA ALA A 1023 -64.28 -20.04 59.85
C ALA A 1023 -63.91 -19.09 58.69
N THR A 1024 -63.70 -17.81 59.00
CA THR A 1024 -63.07 -16.82 58.12
C THR A 1024 -61.84 -16.27 58.85
N ILE A 1025 -60.66 -16.42 58.24
CA ILE A 1025 -59.36 -16.05 58.83
C ILE A 1025 -58.93 -14.67 58.35
N VAL A 1026 -59.17 -14.37 57.08
CA VAL A 1026 -58.86 -13.06 56.47
C VAL A 1026 -60.06 -12.63 55.65
N ASN A 1027 -60.44 -11.36 55.71
CA ASN A 1027 -61.45 -10.75 54.85
C ASN A 1027 -61.23 -9.23 54.75
N GLU A 1028 -60.12 -8.82 54.13
CA GLU A 1028 -59.71 -7.42 54.03
C GLU A 1028 -58.78 -7.19 52.82
N VAL A 1029 -58.43 -5.94 52.55
CA VAL A 1029 -57.45 -5.59 51.51
C VAL A 1029 -56.04 -5.95 51.99
N ARG A 1030 -55.30 -6.73 51.19
CA ARG A 1030 -53.92 -7.16 51.46
C ARG A 1030 -52.99 -6.69 50.35
N GLU A 1031 -51.77 -6.31 50.70
CA GLU A 1031 -50.75 -5.77 49.79
C GLU A 1031 -50.21 -6.84 48.81
N GLY A 1032 -50.01 -6.46 47.54
CA GLY A 1032 -49.40 -7.33 46.53
C GLY A 1032 -47.87 -7.27 46.53
N GLY A 1033 -47.21 -8.30 45.98
CA GLY A 1033 -45.76 -8.36 45.85
C GLY A 1033 -45.03 -8.67 47.17
N VAL A 1034 -45.75 -9.11 48.20
CA VAL A 1034 -45.20 -9.55 49.49
C VAL A 1034 -45.81 -10.89 49.92
N ILE A 1035 -45.12 -11.59 50.83
CA ILE A 1035 -45.59 -12.84 51.43
C ILE A 1035 -46.33 -12.50 52.74
N HIS A 1036 -47.56 -12.97 52.87
CA HIS A 1036 -48.39 -12.83 54.07
C HIS A 1036 -48.38 -14.13 54.87
N GLN A 1037 -48.35 -14.00 56.20
CA GLN A 1037 -48.49 -15.13 57.13
C GLN A 1037 -49.61 -14.83 58.12
N VAL A 1038 -50.57 -15.76 58.25
CA VAL A 1038 -51.71 -15.62 59.16
C VAL A 1038 -51.93 -16.91 59.95
N GLN A 1039 -52.15 -16.78 61.25
CA GLN A 1039 -52.35 -17.91 62.15
C GLN A 1039 -53.85 -18.26 62.25
N PHE A 1040 -54.15 -19.55 62.32
CA PHE A 1040 -55.50 -20.08 62.49
C PHE A 1040 -55.56 -21.00 63.71
N ASP A 1041 -56.46 -20.69 64.64
CA ASP A 1041 -56.73 -21.48 65.83
C ASP A 1041 -58.09 -22.17 65.70
N ALA A 1042 -58.07 -23.51 65.64
CA ALA A 1042 -59.23 -24.35 65.42
C ALA A 1042 -59.70 -25.07 66.71
N ARG A 1043 -59.39 -24.54 67.90
CA ARG A 1043 -59.78 -25.15 69.19
C ARG A 1043 -61.27 -25.47 69.33
N HIS A 1044 -62.14 -24.82 68.59
CA HIS A 1044 -63.60 -25.04 68.63
C HIS A 1044 -64.14 -25.98 67.55
N LEU A 1045 -63.30 -26.45 66.61
CA LEU A 1045 -63.71 -27.36 65.53
C LEU A 1045 -63.36 -28.82 65.88
N PRO A 1046 -64.18 -29.84 65.51
CA PRO A 1046 -63.83 -31.23 65.76
C PRO A 1046 -62.59 -31.70 64.97
N SER A 1047 -61.89 -32.74 65.43
CA SER A 1047 -60.79 -33.35 64.66
C SER A 1047 -61.32 -33.88 63.33
N GLY A 1048 -60.61 -33.63 62.23
CA GLY A 1048 -61.05 -33.99 60.89
C GLY A 1048 -60.34 -33.24 59.77
N ALA A 1049 -60.68 -33.57 58.53
CA ALA A 1049 -60.21 -32.84 57.35
C ALA A 1049 -61.11 -31.63 57.04
N TYR A 1050 -60.48 -30.55 56.58
CA TYR A 1050 -61.11 -29.30 56.17
C TYR A 1050 -60.47 -28.79 54.88
N ILE A 1051 -61.12 -27.83 54.23
CA ILE A 1051 -60.58 -27.12 53.06
C ILE A 1051 -60.41 -25.64 53.41
N ALA A 1052 -59.19 -25.13 53.34
CA ALA A 1052 -58.90 -23.71 53.34
C ALA A 1052 -59.01 -23.17 51.91
N ARG A 1053 -59.71 -22.06 51.74
CA ARG A 1053 -59.93 -21.39 50.46
C ARG A 1053 -59.47 -19.94 50.55
N LEU A 1054 -58.46 -19.59 49.76
CA LEU A 1054 -58.03 -18.22 49.53
C LEU A 1054 -58.66 -17.71 48.23
N THR A 1055 -59.36 -16.59 48.29
CA THR A 1055 -59.93 -15.92 47.12
C THR A 1055 -59.46 -14.47 47.10
N SER A 1056 -59.00 -13.99 45.94
CA SER A 1056 -58.66 -12.59 45.71
C SER A 1056 -58.92 -12.23 44.25
N GLN A 1057 -59.69 -11.17 44.02
CA GLN A 1057 -60.21 -10.80 42.68
C GLN A 1057 -60.87 -12.00 41.97
N THR A 1058 -60.27 -12.49 40.88
CA THR A 1058 -60.74 -13.64 40.07
C THR A 1058 -60.06 -14.96 40.44
N ASN A 1059 -59.02 -14.95 41.27
CA ASN A 1059 -58.24 -16.13 41.61
C ASN A 1059 -58.76 -16.79 42.89
N THR A 1060 -58.84 -18.13 42.87
CA THR A 1060 -59.18 -18.93 44.04
C THR A 1060 -58.23 -20.12 44.14
N MET A 1061 -57.67 -20.34 45.33
CA MET A 1061 -56.84 -21.51 45.64
C MET A 1061 -57.37 -22.25 46.87
N LEU A 1062 -57.34 -23.58 46.78
CA LEU A 1062 -57.79 -24.48 47.84
C LEU A 1062 -56.61 -25.28 48.40
N ARG A 1063 -56.61 -25.50 49.72
CA ARG A 1063 -55.70 -26.42 50.41
C ARG A 1063 -56.47 -27.29 51.38
N ARG A 1064 -56.22 -28.59 51.34
CA ARG A 1064 -56.72 -29.52 52.35
C ARG A 1064 -55.88 -29.37 53.62
N ILE A 1065 -56.54 -29.19 54.74
CA ILE A 1065 -55.91 -29.10 56.07
C ILE A 1065 -56.51 -30.17 56.98
N VAL A 1066 -55.75 -30.68 57.93
CA VAL A 1066 -56.17 -31.76 58.83
C VAL A 1066 -55.94 -31.31 60.27
N LEU A 1067 -57.03 -31.18 61.02
CA LEU A 1067 -56.99 -30.90 62.45
C LEU A 1067 -56.99 -32.23 63.20
N MET A 1068 -56.00 -32.44 64.08
CA MET A 1068 -55.87 -33.64 64.90
C MET A 1068 -55.65 -33.24 66.35
N LYS A 1069 -56.72 -33.17 67.13
CA LYS A 1069 -56.66 -32.85 68.57
C LYS A 1069 -56.25 -34.03 69.43
#